data_AF-A0A8S2P2J4-F1
#
_entry.id   AF-A0A8S2P2J4-F1
#
_cell.length_a   1.000
_cell.length_b   1.000
_cell.length_c   1.000
_cell.angle_alpha   90.00
_cell.angle_beta   90.00
_cell.angle_gamma   90.00
#
_symmetry.space_group_name_H-M   'P 1'
#
loop_
_entity.id
_entity.type
_entity.pdbx_description
1 polymer ?
#
loop_
_entity_poly.entity_id
_entity_poly.type
_entity_poly.pdbx_seq_one_letter_code
_entity_poly.pdbx_strand_id
1 'polypeptide(L)'
;RDEVFSRESFNELHSYLRNADENATDEMKEKFNSLVENYFKTLQHLQFIDKETKATSNDYYIGDLKKYLSKLKELNDKESHTICIVGLEKAGKSTFINALLGFELLPTASERCTQLRTVLKPPIEDDDQRLFATVKFYDDQEFRMFFDMTKKTDESQEQLEQRKKEVSQEREMLKAKFPEECFYLGGSSDVQRERAVIIRKLHEYITGELYVNIIKEIAIYTDKLPGKNYELLDVPGFDSPIKEHREAGLKAVKTADAFLFLTNGQQPSLTEPQICLLREIQENQYEAMERAFGIITKLDLCQTAEKYQEHYAKAANELFSKDFKQEHIYVACPRIQILDPNCEEFRVIEHKLRNFGEELEHGFEQSKRGLKHFIECELPKTHLKQLVDLGRMRLARSVLDRLEQIKEKQLLPENLTKMSIDEYIKEYNIEKWDHIYNKDIFVPAFTKVNVWHTTIITKQRSQFIDGVKQKFFSSFMDHTKELIERKHPIEQLIYETRGYSKVQLNTHPIDNAERESLSVELEKIVDKTSDILAEYFFHEYICEFENILNEVCPQLRDLYRAKLTMEKCKNETHALILRVCRPIIMASLRYSHSDLEPKRDAISYLISIAPIVAFNIANSLDRDGTSGALGKEIYEAAESLAAKNTPSAAIIKALFKK
;
A
#
# COMPACT_ATOMS: atom_id res chain seq x y z
N ARG A 1 -5.58 -29.34 4.24
CA ARG A 1 -6.65 -30.36 4.35
C ARG A 1 -6.70 -30.90 5.77
N ASP A 2 -5.59 -31.43 6.29
CA ASP A 2 -5.60 -32.20 7.54
C ASP A 2 -5.63 -31.33 8.82
N GLU A 3 -5.18 -30.08 8.73
CA GLU A 3 -5.23 -29.14 9.87
C GLU A 3 -6.49 -28.26 9.87
N VAL A 4 -6.70 -27.47 8.80
CA VAL A 4 -7.75 -26.44 8.76
C VAL A 4 -9.12 -26.97 8.32
N PHE A 5 -9.17 -28.01 7.48
CA PHE A 5 -10.41 -28.52 6.87
C PHE A 5 -10.76 -29.94 7.34
N SER A 6 -10.17 -30.39 8.44
CA SER A 6 -10.44 -31.72 8.99
C SER A 6 -11.80 -31.76 9.68
N ARG A 7 -12.39 -32.95 9.75
CA ARG A 7 -13.64 -33.15 10.50
C ARG A 7 -13.48 -32.81 11.97
N GLU A 8 -12.32 -33.11 12.55
CA GLU A 8 -11.98 -32.81 13.95
C GLU A 8 -11.93 -31.30 14.18
N SER A 9 -11.21 -30.55 13.34
CA SER A 9 -11.14 -29.08 13.42
C SER A 9 -12.51 -28.41 13.34
N PHE A 10 -13.36 -28.83 12.40
CA PHE A 10 -14.74 -28.30 12.34
C PHE A 10 -15.60 -28.70 13.54
N ASN A 11 -15.44 -29.92 14.07
CA ASN A 11 -16.17 -30.35 15.26
C ASN A 11 -15.74 -29.56 16.51
N GLU A 12 -14.46 -29.28 16.66
CA GLU A 12 -13.92 -28.43 17.73
C GLU A 12 -14.49 -27.01 17.63
N LEU A 13 -14.50 -26.41 16.43
CA LEU A 13 -15.07 -25.09 16.19
C LEU A 13 -16.58 -25.05 16.47
N HIS A 14 -17.34 -26.08 16.07
CA HIS A 14 -18.77 -26.17 16.39
C HIS A 14 -19.02 -26.37 17.89
N SER A 15 -18.19 -27.17 18.58
CA SER A 15 -18.27 -27.34 20.03
C SER A 15 -17.97 -26.03 20.76
N TYR A 16 -16.96 -25.30 20.31
CA TYR A 16 -16.61 -23.99 20.83
C TYR A 16 -17.76 -22.99 20.64
N LEU A 17 -18.30 -22.88 19.41
CA LEU A 17 -19.46 -22.03 19.13
C LEU A 17 -20.67 -22.36 20.01
N ARG A 18 -20.87 -23.62 20.39
CA ARG A 18 -21.97 -24.02 21.28
C ARG A 18 -21.78 -23.54 22.72
N ASN A 19 -20.54 -23.51 23.20
CA ASN A 19 -20.17 -23.20 24.57
C ASN A 19 -19.65 -21.77 24.77
N ALA A 20 -19.53 -20.98 23.70
CA ALA A 20 -19.04 -19.60 23.77
C ALA A 20 -20.08 -18.68 24.42
N ASP A 21 -19.64 -17.99 25.47
CA ASP A 21 -20.38 -17.01 26.28
C ASP A 21 -19.80 -15.59 26.09
N GLU A 22 -20.39 -14.59 26.76
CA GLU A 22 -20.01 -13.16 26.68
C GLU A 22 -18.53 -12.88 27.00
N ASN A 23 -17.88 -13.70 27.83
CA ASN A 23 -16.45 -13.51 28.16
C ASN A 23 -15.50 -14.01 27.06
N ALA A 24 -16.02 -14.68 26.03
CA ALA A 24 -15.22 -15.29 24.97
C ALA A 24 -15.12 -14.39 23.72
N THR A 25 -15.55 -13.13 23.77
CA THR A 25 -15.60 -12.23 22.61
C THR A 25 -14.23 -12.01 21.96
N ASP A 26 -13.20 -11.76 22.78
CA ASP A 26 -11.84 -11.56 22.26
C ASP A 26 -11.27 -12.86 21.66
N GLU A 27 -11.50 -13.99 22.32
CA GLU A 27 -11.10 -15.31 21.80
C GLU A 27 -11.85 -15.65 20.49
N MET A 28 -13.14 -15.31 20.39
CA MET A 28 -13.93 -15.44 19.15
C MET A 28 -13.32 -14.62 18.01
N LYS A 29 -12.92 -13.37 18.28
CA LYS A 29 -12.25 -12.50 17.30
C LYS A 29 -10.90 -13.05 16.87
N GLU A 30 -10.08 -13.54 17.81
CA GLU A 30 -8.79 -14.17 17.49
C GLU A 30 -8.95 -15.41 16.60
N LYS A 31 -9.87 -16.32 16.96
CA LYS A 31 -10.17 -17.51 16.15
C LYS A 31 -10.71 -17.13 14.77
N PHE A 32 -11.58 -16.12 14.70
CA PHE A 32 -12.08 -15.59 13.42
C PHE A 32 -10.92 -15.12 12.54
N ASN A 33 -10.03 -14.26 13.06
CA ASN A 33 -8.91 -13.71 12.31
C ASN A 33 -7.95 -14.80 11.83
N SER A 34 -7.61 -15.76 12.70
CA SER A 34 -6.78 -16.91 12.35
C SER A 34 -7.40 -17.74 11.20
N LEU A 35 -8.70 -18.02 11.26
CA LEU A 35 -9.40 -18.76 10.21
C LEU A 35 -9.45 -17.99 8.89
N VAL A 36 -9.72 -16.67 8.94
CA VAL A 36 -9.74 -15.82 7.75
C VAL A 36 -8.38 -15.82 7.06
N GLU A 37 -7.29 -15.68 7.80
CA GLU A 37 -5.94 -15.74 7.24
C GLU A 37 -5.66 -17.09 6.57
N ASN A 38 -6.02 -18.19 7.24
CA ASN A 38 -5.86 -19.53 6.70
C ASN A 38 -6.69 -19.74 5.42
N TYR A 39 -7.89 -19.18 5.35
CA TYR A 39 -8.72 -19.26 4.14
C TYR A 39 -8.19 -18.41 3.00
N PHE A 40 -7.67 -17.21 3.27
CA PHE A 40 -7.00 -16.40 2.25
C PHE A 40 -5.77 -17.11 1.69
N LYS A 41 -4.93 -17.71 2.55
CA LYS A 41 -3.79 -18.53 2.12
C LYS A 41 -4.24 -19.70 1.26
N THR A 42 -5.27 -20.43 1.70
CA THR A 42 -5.84 -21.55 0.93
C THR A 42 -6.33 -21.10 -0.45
N LEU A 43 -7.05 -19.97 -0.53
CA LEU A 43 -7.52 -19.42 -1.81
C LEU A 43 -6.35 -19.06 -2.74
N GLN A 44 -5.26 -18.50 -2.20
CA GLN A 44 -4.05 -18.22 -3.00
C GLN A 44 -3.43 -19.51 -3.55
N HIS A 45 -3.34 -20.56 -2.73
CA HIS A 45 -2.85 -21.87 -3.17
C HIS A 45 -3.74 -22.46 -4.27
N LEU A 46 -5.06 -22.37 -4.13
CA LEU A 46 -6.00 -22.82 -5.15
C LEU A 46 -5.86 -22.05 -6.47
N GLN A 47 -5.69 -20.72 -6.42
CA GLN A 47 -5.43 -19.91 -7.62
C GLN A 47 -4.13 -20.31 -8.33
N PHE A 48 -3.09 -20.62 -7.56
CA PHE A 48 -1.83 -21.10 -8.12
C PHE A 48 -2.02 -22.45 -8.83
N ILE A 49 -2.72 -23.40 -8.19
CA ILE A 49 -3.01 -24.72 -8.76
C ILE A 49 -3.85 -24.59 -10.04
N ASP A 50 -4.90 -23.79 -10.04
CA ASP A 50 -5.78 -23.60 -11.21
C ASP A 50 -4.98 -23.02 -12.41
N LYS A 51 -4.02 -22.11 -12.13
CA LYS A 51 -3.12 -21.55 -13.15
C LYS A 51 -2.16 -22.59 -13.76
N GLU A 52 -1.52 -23.41 -12.93
CA GLU A 52 -0.56 -24.42 -13.39
C GLU A 52 -1.25 -25.60 -14.09
N THR A 53 -2.44 -25.98 -13.64
CA THR A 53 -3.22 -27.10 -14.22
C THR A 53 -3.91 -26.74 -15.54
N LYS A 54 -3.82 -25.48 -15.99
CA LYS A 54 -4.55 -24.90 -17.13
C LYS A 54 -6.03 -25.27 -17.11
N ALA A 55 -6.60 -25.42 -15.92
CA ALA A 55 -8.00 -25.77 -15.77
C ALA A 55 -8.83 -24.56 -16.21
N THR A 56 -9.66 -24.74 -17.23
CA THR A 56 -10.54 -23.68 -17.78
C THR A 56 -11.72 -23.34 -16.86
N SER A 57 -11.63 -23.66 -15.57
CA SER A 57 -12.80 -23.72 -14.69
C SER A 57 -12.56 -22.90 -13.42
N ASN A 58 -13.41 -21.89 -13.24
CA ASN A 58 -13.77 -21.26 -11.96
C ASN A 58 -12.89 -20.13 -11.38
N ASP A 59 -12.12 -19.39 -12.19
CA ASP A 59 -11.54 -18.09 -11.75
C ASP A 59 -12.59 -17.15 -11.14
N TYR A 60 -13.81 -17.15 -11.71
CA TYR A 60 -14.94 -16.37 -11.20
C TYR A 60 -15.40 -16.83 -9.81
N TYR A 61 -15.49 -18.14 -9.57
CA TYR A 61 -15.94 -18.70 -8.30
C TYR A 61 -14.94 -18.43 -7.16
N ILE A 62 -13.65 -18.60 -7.41
CA ILE A 62 -12.61 -18.28 -6.42
C ILE A 62 -12.58 -16.76 -6.15
N GLY A 63 -12.74 -15.94 -7.20
CA GLY A 63 -12.89 -14.50 -7.07
C GLY A 63 -14.07 -14.11 -6.18
N ASP A 64 -15.23 -14.75 -6.35
CA ASP A 64 -16.42 -14.51 -5.54
C ASP A 64 -16.25 -14.97 -4.09
N LEU A 65 -15.62 -16.13 -3.86
CA LEU A 65 -15.27 -16.58 -2.51
C LEU A 65 -14.33 -15.59 -1.81
N LYS A 66 -13.34 -15.07 -2.54
CA LYS A 66 -12.41 -14.06 -2.02
C LYS A 66 -13.14 -12.76 -1.66
N LYS A 67 -14.04 -12.29 -2.52
CA LYS A 67 -14.89 -11.11 -2.24
C LYS A 67 -15.78 -11.33 -1.02
N TYR A 68 -16.41 -12.50 -0.93
CA TYR A 68 -17.27 -12.83 0.21
C TYR A 68 -16.47 -12.91 1.53
N LEU A 69 -15.28 -13.52 1.51
CA LEU A 69 -14.37 -13.56 2.66
C LEU A 69 -13.89 -12.17 3.06
N SER A 70 -13.53 -11.32 2.09
CA SER A 70 -13.19 -9.91 2.34
C SER A 70 -14.35 -9.15 2.99
N LYS A 71 -15.57 -9.36 2.52
CA LYS A 71 -16.78 -8.74 3.10
C LYS A 71 -17.03 -9.21 4.53
N LEU A 72 -16.90 -10.50 4.82
CA LEU A 72 -17.04 -11.02 6.19
C LEU A 72 -15.96 -10.46 7.11
N LYS A 73 -14.71 -10.35 6.62
CA LYS A 73 -13.63 -9.72 7.38
C LYS A 73 -13.95 -8.26 7.70
N GLU A 74 -14.39 -7.49 6.71
CA GLU A 74 -14.77 -6.08 6.88
C GLU A 74 -15.93 -5.92 7.89
N LEU A 75 -16.91 -6.83 7.88
CA LEU A 75 -18.01 -6.81 8.84
C LEU A 75 -17.57 -7.14 10.28
N ASN A 76 -16.59 -8.02 10.44
CA ASN A 76 -16.06 -8.41 11.74
C ASN A 76 -15.07 -7.40 12.33
N ASP A 77 -14.30 -6.73 11.48
CA ASP A 77 -13.27 -5.77 11.87
C ASP A 77 -13.82 -4.35 12.09
N LYS A 78 -15.16 -4.16 12.02
CA LYS A 78 -15.79 -2.87 12.31
C LYS A 78 -15.45 -2.41 13.72
N GLU A 79 -14.91 -1.20 13.83
CA GLU A 79 -14.68 -0.52 15.11
C GLU A 79 -16.00 -0.25 15.85
N SER A 80 -17.08 -0.01 15.09
CA SER A 80 -18.40 0.27 15.65
C SER A 80 -19.53 -0.34 14.82
N HIS A 81 -20.43 -1.05 15.48
CA HIS A 81 -21.61 -1.67 14.86
C HIS A 81 -22.75 -0.67 14.74
N THR A 82 -23.40 -0.59 13.60
CA THR A 82 -24.51 0.35 13.40
C THR A 82 -25.85 -0.31 13.73
N ILE A 83 -26.63 0.30 14.61
CA ILE A 83 -27.99 -0.15 14.96
C ILE A 83 -28.96 0.92 14.54
N CYS A 84 -29.92 0.60 13.67
CA CYS A 84 -30.92 1.58 13.25
C CYS A 84 -32.25 1.42 14.00
N ILE A 85 -32.88 2.54 14.36
CA ILE A 85 -34.23 2.54 14.93
C ILE A 85 -35.24 2.79 13.83
N VAL A 86 -36.19 1.86 13.69
CA VAL A 86 -37.22 1.86 12.65
C VAL A 86 -38.61 1.78 13.30
N GLY A 87 -39.58 2.44 12.71
CA GLY A 87 -40.96 2.43 13.19
C GLY A 87 -41.75 3.58 12.59
N LEU A 88 -43.07 3.59 12.80
CA LEU A 88 -43.94 4.71 12.40
C LEU A 88 -43.56 5.98 13.17
N GLU A 89 -43.85 7.16 12.62
CA GLU A 89 -43.58 8.45 13.30
C GLU A 89 -44.15 8.50 14.73
N LYS A 90 -45.33 7.93 14.94
CA LYS A 90 -46.02 7.91 16.24
C LYS A 90 -45.71 6.69 17.12
N ALA A 91 -44.76 5.84 16.74
CA ALA A 91 -44.40 4.64 17.51
C ALA A 91 -43.55 4.94 18.78
N GLY A 92 -43.12 6.20 18.97
CA GLY A 92 -42.32 6.59 20.15
C GLY A 92 -40.81 6.51 19.95
N LYS A 93 -40.30 6.57 18.71
CA LYS A 93 -38.87 6.54 18.38
C LYS A 93 -38.07 7.64 19.07
N SER A 94 -38.47 8.91 18.90
CA SER A 94 -37.80 10.05 19.56
C SER A 94 -37.78 9.89 21.08
N THR A 95 -38.89 9.42 21.67
CA THR A 95 -38.99 9.18 23.12
C THR A 95 -38.05 8.07 23.57
N PHE A 96 -37.92 6.99 22.79
CA PHE A 96 -36.96 5.92 23.07
C PHE A 96 -35.51 6.42 23.01
N ILE A 97 -35.17 7.23 22.01
CA ILE A 97 -33.83 7.81 21.88
C ILE A 97 -33.53 8.80 23.01
N ASN A 98 -34.48 9.69 23.33
CA ASN A 98 -34.34 10.60 24.47
C ASN A 98 -34.20 9.85 25.80
N ALA A 99 -34.85 8.69 25.94
CA ALA A 99 -34.68 7.82 27.11
C ALA A 99 -33.28 7.18 27.16
N LEU A 100 -32.73 6.78 26.00
CA LEU A 100 -31.34 6.31 25.91
C LEU A 100 -30.35 7.43 26.28
N LEU A 101 -30.57 8.65 25.80
CA LEU A 101 -29.80 9.84 26.18
C LEU A 101 -30.00 10.21 27.66
N GLY A 102 -31.19 9.94 28.19
CA GLY A 102 -31.68 10.33 29.51
C GLY A 102 -31.85 11.84 29.69
N PHE A 103 -32.18 12.53 28.61
CA PHE A 103 -32.62 13.93 28.55
C PHE A 103 -33.39 14.14 27.24
N GLU A 104 -34.17 15.21 27.17
CA GLU A 104 -34.93 15.54 25.97
C GLU A 104 -34.08 16.38 25.00
N LEU A 105 -33.84 15.82 23.81
CA LEU A 105 -33.11 16.49 22.73
C LEU A 105 -33.92 16.49 21.44
N LEU A 106 -34.38 15.30 21.08
CA LEU A 106 -35.12 15.09 19.85
C LEU A 106 -36.59 15.46 20.05
N PRO A 107 -37.16 16.34 19.20
CA PRO A 107 -38.55 16.75 19.33
C PRO A 107 -39.51 15.58 19.08
N THR A 108 -40.66 15.65 19.74
CA THR A 108 -41.79 14.73 19.54
C THR A 108 -42.51 15.06 18.22
N ALA A 109 -42.26 14.25 17.19
CA ALA A 109 -42.97 14.01 15.92
C ALA A 109 -43.57 15.16 15.07
N SER A 110 -43.94 16.33 15.59
CA SER A 110 -44.61 17.40 14.84
C SER A 110 -43.71 18.56 14.40
N GLU A 111 -42.54 18.73 15.03
CA GLU A 111 -41.63 19.87 14.76
C GLU A 111 -40.29 19.45 14.13
N ARG A 112 -40.15 18.17 13.76
CA ARG A 112 -38.85 17.62 13.35
C ARG A 112 -38.65 17.68 11.84
N CYS A 113 -37.49 18.19 11.41
CA CYS A 113 -36.96 17.95 10.08
C CYS A 113 -36.28 16.57 10.03
N THR A 114 -37.06 15.53 9.75
CA THR A 114 -36.67 14.10 9.81
C THR A 114 -35.60 13.65 8.81
N GLN A 115 -35.08 14.55 7.96
CA GLN A 115 -34.03 14.25 6.98
C GLN A 115 -32.62 14.29 7.61
N LEU A 116 -32.45 14.95 8.74
CA LEU A 116 -31.13 15.09 9.35
C LEU A 116 -30.71 13.82 10.07
N ARG A 117 -29.57 13.24 9.65
CA ARG A 117 -29.00 12.02 10.23
C ARG A 117 -28.52 12.31 11.66
N THR A 118 -29.21 11.73 12.64
CA THR A 118 -28.81 11.81 14.05
C THR A 118 -28.25 10.45 14.50
N VAL A 119 -27.06 10.47 15.09
CA VAL A 119 -26.34 9.28 15.54
C VAL A 119 -26.00 9.42 17.02
N LEU A 120 -26.19 8.36 17.79
CA LEU A 120 -25.74 8.29 19.16
C LEU A 120 -24.51 7.40 19.22
N LYS A 121 -23.45 7.88 19.87
CA LYS A 121 -22.19 7.18 20.02
C LYS A 121 -21.80 7.07 21.50
N PRO A 122 -21.07 6.01 21.89
CA PRO A 122 -20.47 5.92 23.22
C PRO A 122 -19.39 7.01 23.37
N PRO A 123 -19.06 7.41 24.61
CA PRO A 123 -18.00 8.40 24.84
C PRO A 123 -16.65 7.87 24.39
N ILE A 124 -15.78 8.78 23.93
CA ILE A 124 -14.42 8.45 23.48
C ILE A 124 -13.54 8.26 24.73
N GLU A 125 -12.87 7.11 24.85
CA GLU A 125 -12.15 6.71 26.09
C GLU A 125 -10.95 7.61 26.42
N ASP A 126 -10.32 8.24 25.42
CA ASP A 126 -9.12 9.09 25.55
C ASP A 126 -9.42 10.60 25.52
N ASP A 127 -10.67 11.03 25.68
CA ASP A 127 -11.04 12.44 25.62
C ASP A 127 -11.11 13.12 26.99
N ASP A 128 -10.04 13.84 27.34
CA ASP A 128 -9.95 14.68 28.54
C ASP A 128 -11.05 15.76 28.62
N GLN A 129 -11.68 16.12 27.49
CA GLN A 129 -12.65 17.23 27.41
C GLN A 129 -14.13 16.80 27.31
N ARG A 130 -14.46 15.51 27.53
CA ARG A 130 -15.84 14.99 27.50
C ARG A 130 -16.67 15.54 26.34
N LEU A 131 -16.26 15.23 25.11
CA LEU A 131 -17.01 15.51 23.90
C LEU A 131 -18.46 15.06 24.07
N PHE A 132 -19.38 15.98 23.81
CA PHE A 132 -20.81 15.79 24.01
C PHE A 132 -21.55 15.66 22.68
N ALA A 133 -21.17 16.44 21.67
CA ALA A 133 -21.75 16.33 20.35
C ALA A 133 -20.79 16.83 19.26
N THR A 134 -20.94 16.31 18.05
CA THR A 134 -20.27 16.80 16.85
C THR A 134 -21.29 17.00 15.73
N VAL A 135 -21.22 18.14 15.06
CA VAL A 135 -22.04 18.46 13.89
C VAL A 135 -21.12 18.45 12.67
N LYS A 136 -21.32 17.48 11.78
CA LYS A 136 -20.55 17.35 10.54
C LYS A 136 -21.30 17.97 9.39
N PHE A 137 -20.62 18.79 8.60
CA PHE A 137 -21.21 19.50 7.47
C PHE A 137 -20.87 18.82 6.13
N TYR A 138 -21.72 18.98 5.12
CA TYR A 138 -21.42 18.52 3.76
C TYR A 138 -20.31 19.36 3.12
N ASP A 139 -19.26 18.71 2.63
CA ASP A 139 -18.21 19.41 1.90
C ASP A 139 -18.72 20.01 0.56
N ASP A 140 -17.89 20.79 -0.13
CA ASP A 140 -18.29 21.47 -1.36
C ASP A 140 -18.67 20.51 -2.50
N GLN A 141 -18.09 19.32 -2.54
CA GLN A 141 -18.41 18.32 -3.56
C GLN A 141 -19.71 17.61 -3.22
N GLU A 142 -19.86 17.14 -1.98
CA GLU A 142 -21.06 16.50 -1.46
C GLU A 142 -22.25 17.45 -1.56
N PHE A 143 -22.09 18.71 -1.15
CA PHE A 143 -23.12 19.72 -1.31
C PHE A 143 -23.51 19.86 -2.78
N ARG A 144 -22.58 20.03 -3.72
CA ARG A 144 -22.95 20.11 -5.15
C ARG A 144 -23.66 18.86 -5.69
N MET A 145 -23.34 17.68 -5.18
CA MET A 145 -23.94 16.41 -5.62
C MET A 145 -25.33 16.17 -5.02
N PHE A 146 -25.54 16.55 -3.76
CA PHE A 146 -26.77 16.31 -3.01
C PHE A 146 -27.70 17.53 -2.95
N PHE A 147 -27.23 18.71 -3.33
CA PHE A 147 -28.00 19.95 -3.43
C PHE A 147 -28.84 20.01 -4.71
N ASP A 148 -29.56 18.93 -5.01
CA ASP A 148 -30.66 18.94 -5.96
C ASP A 148 -31.97 18.98 -5.16
N MET A 149 -32.26 20.16 -4.60
CA MET A 149 -33.47 20.34 -3.79
C MET A 149 -34.71 20.14 -4.68
N THR A 150 -35.48 19.09 -4.38
CA THR A 150 -36.76 18.85 -5.05
C THR A 150 -37.77 19.92 -4.64
N LYS A 151 -38.55 20.37 -5.62
CA LYS A 151 -39.69 21.26 -5.40
C LYS A 151 -40.70 20.57 -4.49
N LYS A 152 -41.10 21.21 -3.38
CA LYS A 152 -42.19 20.67 -2.54
C LYS A 152 -43.51 20.72 -3.31
N THR A 153 -44.47 19.87 -2.94
CA THR A 153 -45.78 19.72 -3.63
C THR A 153 -46.55 21.02 -3.82
N ASP A 154 -46.39 22.00 -2.91
CA ASP A 154 -47.11 23.29 -2.94
C ASP A 154 -46.20 24.52 -3.15
N GLU A 155 -44.93 24.32 -3.51
CA GLU A 155 -43.94 25.40 -3.64
C GLU A 155 -43.95 26.00 -5.06
N SER A 156 -43.88 27.32 -5.21
CA SER A 156 -43.69 27.96 -6.52
C SER A 156 -42.23 27.88 -6.97
N GLN A 157 -41.94 28.09 -8.26
CA GLN A 157 -40.54 28.07 -8.73
C GLN A 157 -39.70 29.18 -8.08
N GLU A 158 -40.31 30.33 -7.80
CA GLU A 158 -39.65 31.46 -7.14
C GLU A 158 -39.36 31.16 -5.66
N GLN A 159 -40.27 30.47 -4.96
CA GLN A 159 -40.07 30.04 -3.58
C GLN A 159 -38.93 29.02 -3.46
N LEU A 160 -38.84 28.09 -4.41
CA LEU A 160 -37.73 27.13 -4.48
C LEU A 160 -36.38 27.84 -4.67
N GLU A 161 -36.30 28.79 -5.60
CA GLU A 161 -35.07 29.56 -5.84
C GLU A 161 -34.70 30.46 -4.65
N GLN A 162 -35.69 31.01 -3.96
CA GLN A 162 -35.47 31.77 -2.72
C GLN A 162 -34.91 30.87 -1.61
N ARG A 163 -35.49 29.68 -1.40
CA ARG A 163 -35.00 28.69 -0.43
C ARG A 163 -33.57 28.24 -0.78
N LYS A 164 -33.24 28.04 -2.06
CA LYS A 164 -31.86 27.72 -2.50
C LYS A 164 -30.87 28.82 -2.12
N LYS A 165 -31.25 30.09 -2.31
CA LYS A 165 -30.41 31.24 -1.92
C LYS A 165 -30.22 31.30 -0.41
N GLU A 166 -31.28 31.11 0.37
CA GLU A 166 -31.22 31.10 1.83
C GLU A 166 -30.30 29.99 2.35
N VAL A 167 -30.44 28.76 1.85
CA VAL A 167 -29.53 27.65 2.20
C VAL A 167 -28.08 27.97 1.85
N SER A 168 -27.84 28.57 0.67
CA SER A 168 -26.49 28.91 0.23
C SER A 168 -25.87 30.03 1.08
N GLN A 169 -26.66 31.03 1.48
CA GLN A 169 -26.22 32.11 2.36
C GLN A 169 -25.91 31.59 3.76
N GLU A 170 -26.79 30.76 4.33
CA GLU A 170 -26.59 30.15 5.64
C GLU A 170 -25.34 29.25 5.65
N ARG A 171 -25.13 28.48 4.58
CA ARG A 171 -23.91 27.65 4.40
C ARG A 171 -22.64 28.49 4.40
N GLU A 172 -22.63 29.63 3.71
CA GLU A 172 -21.47 30.54 3.71
C GLU A 172 -21.24 31.17 5.09
N MET A 173 -22.30 31.48 5.86
CA MET A 173 -22.16 31.97 7.24
C MET A 173 -21.59 30.89 8.18
N LEU A 174 -21.95 29.63 7.99
CA LEU A 174 -21.44 28.51 8.78
C LEU A 174 -20.06 28.01 8.35
N LYS A 175 -19.51 28.51 7.24
CA LYS A 175 -18.25 28.03 6.63
C LYS A 175 -17.05 28.06 7.57
N ALA A 176 -17.04 28.98 8.54
CA ALA A 176 -16.02 29.04 9.58
C ALA A 176 -16.01 27.82 10.52
N LYS A 177 -17.09 27.03 10.55
CA LYS A 177 -17.28 25.83 11.37
C LYS A 177 -17.00 24.52 10.61
N PHE A 178 -16.57 24.59 9.36
CA PHE A 178 -16.30 23.41 8.53
C PHE A 178 -14.91 22.84 8.87
N PRO A 179 -14.71 21.51 8.78
CA PRO A 179 -15.69 20.49 8.34
C PRO A 179 -16.64 20.01 9.46
N GLU A 180 -16.31 20.29 10.71
CA GLU A 180 -17.07 19.83 11.87
C GLU A 180 -17.06 20.86 13.02
N GLU A 181 -18.20 20.97 13.72
CA GLU A 181 -18.33 21.74 14.96
C GLU A 181 -18.42 20.77 16.14
N CYS A 182 -17.45 20.83 17.05
CA CYS A 182 -17.39 19.99 18.24
C CYS A 182 -17.89 20.76 19.47
N PHE A 183 -18.72 20.09 20.27
CA PHE A 183 -19.26 20.60 21.53
C PHE A 183 -18.72 19.76 22.68
N TYR A 184 -18.00 20.40 23.59
CA TYR A 184 -17.40 19.79 24.77
C TYR A 184 -18.12 20.25 26.04
N LEU A 185 -18.20 19.38 27.05
CA LEU A 185 -18.71 19.75 28.38
C LEU A 185 -17.51 20.01 29.30
N GLY A 186 -17.40 21.23 29.83
CA GLY A 186 -16.28 21.63 30.67
C GLY A 186 -16.34 21.09 32.10
N GLY A 187 -15.19 21.08 32.78
CA GLY A 187 -15.09 20.82 34.23
C GLY A 187 -15.51 22.00 35.12
N SER A 188 -16.36 22.90 34.63
CA SER A 188 -16.80 24.10 35.36
C SER A 188 -17.83 23.76 36.45
N SER A 189 -18.08 24.69 37.37
CA SER A 189 -18.97 24.49 38.52
C SER A 189 -20.45 24.32 38.16
N ASP A 190 -20.85 24.43 36.88
CA ASP A 190 -22.27 24.41 36.47
C ASP A 190 -22.50 23.70 35.12
N VAL A 191 -22.02 22.45 35.02
CA VAL A 191 -22.13 21.54 33.84
C VAL A 191 -23.56 21.46 33.27
N GLN A 192 -24.59 21.59 34.11
CA GLN A 192 -25.98 21.53 33.66
C GLN A 192 -26.38 22.72 32.78
N ARG A 193 -25.89 23.92 33.09
CA ARG A 193 -26.16 25.11 32.27
C ARG A 193 -25.46 25.04 30.93
N GLU A 194 -24.20 24.62 30.90
CA GLU A 194 -23.45 24.40 29.65
C GLU A 194 -24.17 23.40 28.74
N ARG A 195 -24.59 22.27 29.32
CA ARG A 195 -25.38 21.26 28.61
C ARG A 195 -26.69 21.83 28.04
N ALA A 196 -27.43 22.62 28.81
CA ALA A 196 -28.68 23.22 28.33
C ALA A 196 -28.46 24.18 27.14
N VAL A 197 -27.36 24.94 27.14
CA VAL A 197 -27.00 25.83 26.02
C VAL A 197 -26.65 25.01 24.77
N ILE A 198 -25.87 23.94 24.91
CA ILE A 198 -25.51 23.06 23.80
C ILE A 198 -26.76 22.36 23.23
N ILE A 199 -27.61 21.80 24.10
CA ILE A 199 -28.88 21.16 23.69
C ILE A 199 -29.73 22.13 22.87
N ARG A 200 -29.84 23.40 23.30
CA ARG A 200 -30.62 24.41 22.57
C ARG A 200 -30.08 24.65 21.16
N LYS A 201 -28.75 24.70 20.99
CA LYS A 201 -28.11 24.83 19.67
C LYS A 201 -28.32 23.59 18.80
N LEU A 202 -28.14 22.40 19.36
CA LEU A 202 -28.37 21.15 18.64
C LEU A 202 -29.84 21.01 18.21
N HIS A 203 -30.77 21.43 19.07
CA HIS A 203 -32.19 21.43 18.77
C HIS A 203 -32.50 22.34 17.57
N GLU A 204 -31.93 23.54 17.53
CA GLU A 204 -32.04 24.46 16.38
C GLU A 204 -31.58 23.80 15.07
N TYR A 205 -30.46 23.05 15.08
CA TYR A 205 -30.01 22.29 13.92
C TYR A 205 -30.95 21.15 13.52
N ILE A 206 -31.56 20.46 14.49
CA ILE A 206 -32.46 19.33 14.25
C ILE A 206 -33.84 19.79 13.74
N THR A 207 -34.33 20.94 14.20
CA THR A 207 -35.64 21.49 13.79
C THR A 207 -35.56 22.41 12.58
N GLY A 208 -34.39 22.97 12.28
CA GLY A 208 -34.24 23.95 11.21
C GLY A 208 -34.23 23.31 9.82
N GLU A 209 -35.20 23.67 8.99
CA GLU A 209 -35.35 23.14 7.64
C GLU A 209 -34.16 23.44 6.72
N LEU A 210 -33.53 24.62 6.90
CA LEU A 210 -32.36 25.02 6.11
C LEU A 210 -31.15 24.12 6.38
N TYR A 211 -30.97 23.70 7.64
CA TYR A 211 -29.80 22.94 8.09
C TYR A 211 -29.77 21.51 7.56
N VAL A 212 -30.91 20.94 7.18
CA VAL A 212 -31.01 19.60 6.55
C VAL A 212 -30.12 19.46 5.32
N ASN A 213 -30.00 20.53 4.53
CA ASN A 213 -29.22 20.52 3.28
C ASN A 213 -27.75 20.87 3.50
N ILE A 214 -27.37 21.31 4.71
CA ILE A 214 -26.04 21.81 5.04
C ILE A 214 -25.29 20.81 5.95
N ILE A 215 -26.01 20.23 6.90
CA ILE A 215 -25.49 19.30 7.90
C ILE A 215 -25.66 17.87 7.40
N LYS A 216 -24.56 17.13 7.42
CA LYS A 216 -24.49 15.73 7.05
C LYS A 216 -24.90 14.80 8.18
N GLU A 217 -24.42 15.09 9.39
CA GLU A 217 -24.63 14.24 10.56
C GLU A 217 -24.51 15.04 11.85
N ILE A 218 -25.39 14.75 12.81
CA ILE A 218 -25.23 15.14 14.20
C ILE A 218 -24.95 13.89 15.02
N ALA A 219 -23.76 13.77 15.59
CA ALA A 219 -23.41 12.70 16.51
C ALA A 219 -23.44 13.20 17.95
N ILE A 220 -24.08 12.45 18.85
CA ILE A 220 -24.20 12.78 20.29
C ILE A 220 -23.51 11.67 21.08
N TYR A 221 -22.62 12.05 21.97
CA TYR A 221 -21.82 11.13 22.77
C TYR A 221 -22.44 10.96 24.15
N THR A 222 -22.73 9.72 24.56
CA THR A 222 -23.36 9.44 25.85
C THR A 222 -22.93 8.10 26.45
N ASP A 223 -22.67 8.12 27.75
CA ASP A 223 -22.33 6.97 28.59
C ASP A 223 -23.52 6.06 28.91
N LYS A 224 -24.75 6.47 28.58
CA LYS A 224 -25.98 5.72 28.87
C LYS A 224 -26.34 4.65 27.85
N LEU A 225 -25.56 4.56 26.78
CA LEU A 225 -25.66 3.51 25.78
C LEU A 225 -25.21 2.16 26.38
N PRO A 226 -25.92 1.04 26.11
CA PRO A 226 -25.57 -0.28 26.65
C PRO A 226 -24.13 -0.80 26.44
N GLY A 227 -23.32 -0.23 25.56
CA GLY A 227 -22.06 -0.80 25.10
C GLY A 227 -21.17 0.22 24.41
N LYS A 228 -19.92 -0.19 24.14
CA LYS A 228 -18.83 0.72 23.73
C LYS A 228 -18.51 0.73 22.23
N ASN A 229 -18.98 -0.25 21.48
CA ASN A 229 -18.59 -0.46 20.08
C ASN A 229 -19.81 -0.45 19.15
N TYR A 230 -20.74 0.48 19.35
CA TYR A 230 -21.86 0.62 18.43
C TYR A 230 -22.37 2.05 18.34
N GLU A 231 -23.02 2.37 17.22
CA GLU A 231 -23.67 3.64 16.97
C GLU A 231 -25.15 3.42 16.71
N LEU A 232 -26.00 4.18 17.38
CA LEU A 232 -27.43 4.11 17.17
C LEU A 232 -27.87 5.21 16.19
N LEU A 233 -28.35 4.78 15.04
CA LEU A 233 -28.83 5.61 13.96
C LEU A 233 -30.34 5.82 14.09
N ASP A 234 -30.75 7.08 14.24
CA ASP A 234 -32.15 7.45 14.11
C ASP A 234 -32.52 7.53 12.64
N VAL A 235 -33.57 6.82 12.26
CA VAL A 235 -34.07 6.78 10.88
C VAL A 235 -35.44 7.47 10.82
N PRO A 236 -35.69 8.31 9.80
CA PRO A 236 -37.01 8.87 9.54
C PRO A 236 -38.11 7.81 9.58
N GLY A 237 -39.32 8.20 10.03
CA GLY A 237 -40.48 7.31 9.97
C GLY A 237 -40.76 6.86 8.53
N PHE A 238 -40.93 5.56 8.32
CA PHE A 238 -41.11 5.00 6.99
C PHE A 238 -42.53 5.25 6.42
N ASP A 239 -43.46 5.70 7.27
CA ASP A 239 -44.79 6.22 6.92
C ASP A 239 -44.75 7.67 6.42
N SER A 240 -43.56 8.25 6.26
CA SER A 240 -43.41 9.55 5.64
C SER A 240 -44.00 9.54 4.22
N PRO A 241 -44.78 10.57 3.83
CA PRO A 241 -45.37 10.68 2.50
C PRO A 241 -44.33 10.90 1.37
N ILE A 242 -43.06 11.08 1.72
CA ILE A 242 -41.94 11.38 0.82
C ILE A 242 -41.18 10.08 0.54
N LYS A 243 -41.01 9.73 -0.73
CA LYS A 243 -40.39 8.45 -1.16
C LYS A 243 -38.94 8.33 -0.72
N GLU A 244 -38.20 9.43 -0.78
CA GLU A 244 -36.78 9.52 -0.45
C GLU A 244 -36.53 9.13 1.02
N HIS A 245 -37.46 9.47 1.92
CA HIS A 245 -37.39 9.08 3.32
C HIS A 245 -37.52 7.57 3.53
N ARG A 246 -38.45 6.95 2.79
CA ARG A 246 -38.65 5.50 2.83
C ARG A 246 -37.43 4.77 2.27
N GLU A 247 -36.89 5.22 1.15
CA GLU A 247 -35.69 4.64 0.52
C GLU A 247 -34.45 4.76 1.42
N ALA A 248 -34.26 5.93 2.05
CA ALA A 248 -33.19 6.15 3.02
C ALA A 248 -33.32 5.18 4.22
N GLY A 249 -34.53 4.97 4.73
CA GLY A 249 -34.77 4.05 5.83
C GLY A 249 -34.52 2.58 5.46
N LEU A 250 -34.95 2.15 4.28
CA LEU A 250 -34.67 0.80 3.80
C LEU A 250 -33.17 0.59 3.56
N LYS A 251 -32.48 1.59 3.01
CA LYS A 251 -31.02 1.56 2.83
C LYS A 251 -30.29 1.46 4.17
N ALA A 252 -30.73 2.22 5.18
CA ALA A 252 -30.16 2.16 6.53
C ALA A 252 -30.32 0.77 7.15
N VAL A 253 -31.49 0.15 7.03
CA VAL A 253 -31.72 -1.24 7.49
C VAL A 253 -30.80 -2.24 6.77
N LYS A 254 -30.62 -2.08 5.45
CA LYS A 254 -29.75 -2.95 4.64
C LYS A 254 -28.27 -2.87 5.04
N THR A 255 -27.81 -1.70 5.49
CA THR A 255 -26.39 -1.47 5.87
C THR A 255 -26.11 -1.63 7.36
N ALA A 256 -27.12 -1.50 8.22
CA ALA A 256 -26.98 -1.66 9.66
C ALA A 256 -26.60 -3.10 10.03
N ASP A 257 -26.00 -3.29 11.20
CA ASP A 257 -25.67 -4.58 11.78
C ASP A 257 -26.86 -5.17 12.56
N ALA A 258 -27.75 -4.32 13.09
CA ALA A 258 -29.06 -4.70 13.62
C ALA A 258 -30.07 -3.57 13.50
N PHE A 259 -31.36 -3.87 13.68
CA PHE A 259 -32.40 -2.84 13.72
C PHE A 259 -33.43 -3.07 14.83
N LEU A 260 -33.84 -1.97 15.46
CA LEU A 260 -34.88 -1.91 16.47
C LEU A 260 -36.19 -1.48 15.81
N PHE A 261 -37.16 -2.37 15.73
CA PHE A 261 -38.50 -2.11 15.23
C PHE A 261 -39.44 -1.72 16.39
N LEU A 262 -39.80 -0.44 16.47
CA LEU A 262 -40.69 0.09 17.49
C LEU A 262 -42.15 0.04 17.03
N THR A 263 -42.99 -0.53 17.89
CA THR A 263 -44.44 -0.59 17.67
C THR A 263 -45.23 -0.09 18.89
N ASN A 264 -46.41 0.48 18.64
CA ASN A 264 -47.27 1.02 19.68
C ASN A 264 -48.14 -0.08 20.30
N GLY A 265 -47.80 -0.55 21.49
CA GLY A 265 -48.55 -1.60 22.19
C GLY A 265 -49.96 -1.20 22.64
N GLN A 266 -50.28 0.10 22.72
CA GLN A 266 -51.67 0.54 22.96
C GLN A 266 -52.59 0.10 21.80
N GLN A 267 -52.04 0.01 20.58
CA GLN A 267 -52.71 -0.54 19.40
C GLN A 267 -51.93 -1.79 18.97
N PRO A 268 -52.21 -2.95 19.58
CA PRO A 268 -51.33 -4.12 19.51
C PRO A 268 -51.24 -4.76 18.12
N SER A 269 -52.09 -4.34 17.17
CA SER A 269 -52.03 -4.82 15.80
C SER A 269 -51.13 -3.97 14.93
N LEU A 270 -50.26 -4.59 14.13
CA LEU A 270 -49.42 -3.87 13.18
C LEU A 270 -50.30 -3.26 12.09
N THR A 271 -49.94 -2.05 11.68
CA THR A 271 -50.63 -1.37 10.58
C THR A 271 -50.16 -1.92 9.23
N GLU A 272 -50.96 -1.73 8.18
CA GLU A 272 -50.59 -2.14 6.82
C GLU A 272 -49.20 -1.60 6.39
N PRO A 273 -48.86 -0.31 6.60
CA PRO A 273 -47.51 0.17 6.29
C PRO A 273 -46.42 -0.64 6.99
N GLN A 274 -46.60 -0.98 8.27
CA GLN A 274 -45.60 -1.73 9.06
C GLN A 274 -45.41 -3.14 8.50
N ILE A 275 -46.51 -3.80 8.15
CA ILE A 275 -46.48 -5.13 7.54
C ILE A 275 -45.77 -5.08 6.18
N CYS A 276 -46.07 -4.08 5.35
CA CYS A 276 -45.41 -3.90 4.06
C CYS A 276 -43.90 -3.67 4.20
N LEU A 277 -43.46 -2.87 5.18
CA LEU A 277 -42.03 -2.68 5.43
C LEU A 277 -41.34 -3.99 5.85
N LEU A 278 -41.92 -4.73 6.77
CA LEU A 278 -41.33 -6.00 7.23
C LEU A 278 -41.25 -7.01 6.09
N ARG A 279 -42.28 -7.11 5.23
CA ARG A 279 -42.22 -7.94 4.02
C ARG A 279 -41.12 -7.49 3.08
N GLU A 280 -40.99 -6.19 2.83
CA GLU A 280 -39.95 -5.65 1.96
C GLU A 280 -38.54 -5.96 2.50
N ILE A 281 -38.35 -5.92 3.83
CA ILE A 281 -37.09 -6.33 4.47
C ILE A 281 -36.85 -7.84 4.26
N GLN A 282 -37.85 -8.67 4.51
CA GLN A 282 -37.78 -10.14 4.35
C GLN A 282 -37.48 -10.56 2.90
N GLU A 283 -38.10 -9.90 1.92
CA GLU A 283 -37.91 -10.19 0.48
C GLU A 283 -36.51 -9.77 -0.01
N ASN A 284 -35.97 -8.65 0.50
CA ASN A 284 -34.67 -8.15 0.09
C ASN A 284 -33.50 -8.88 0.76
N GLN A 285 -33.66 -9.34 2.01
CA GLN A 285 -32.61 -9.97 2.81
C GLN A 285 -33.22 -11.00 3.78
N TYR A 286 -33.12 -12.29 3.44
CA TYR A 286 -33.62 -13.39 4.28
C TYR A 286 -33.03 -13.37 5.71
N GLU A 287 -31.75 -13.02 5.84
CA GLU A 287 -31.03 -12.97 7.12
C GLU A 287 -31.33 -11.70 7.95
N ALA A 288 -32.06 -10.72 7.41
CA ALA A 288 -32.31 -9.45 8.11
C ALA A 288 -33.13 -9.63 9.40
N MET A 289 -34.00 -10.64 9.45
CA MET A 289 -34.83 -10.90 10.64
C MET A 289 -34.04 -11.50 11.80
N GLU A 290 -32.90 -12.16 11.54
CA GLU A 290 -32.04 -12.73 12.60
C GLU A 290 -31.40 -11.63 13.47
N ARG A 291 -31.29 -10.41 12.92
CA ARG A 291 -30.72 -9.21 13.54
C ARG A 291 -31.78 -8.14 13.87
N ALA A 292 -33.05 -8.53 13.92
CA ALA A 292 -34.18 -7.66 14.20
C ALA A 292 -34.60 -7.74 15.67
N PHE A 293 -34.92 -6.59 16.26
CA PHE A 293 -35.39 -6.45 17.65
C PHE A 293 -36.76 -5.79 17.68
N GLY A 294 -37.75 -6.42 18.29
CA GLY A 294 -39.10 -5.88 18.42
C GLY A 294 -39.25 -5.15 19.75
N ILE A 295 -39.48 -3.84 19.74
CA ILE A 295 -39.71 -3.03 20.95
C ILE A 295 -41.16 -2.57 21.00
N ILE A 296 -41.92 -3.07 21.96
CA ILE A 296 -43.32 -2.70 22.18
C ILE A 296 -43.36 -1.54 23.18
N THR A 297 -43.73 -0.35 22.71
CA THR A 297 -43.80 0.88 23.51
C THR A 297 -45.22 1.19 23.94
N LYS A 298 -45.40 2.16 24.86
CA LYS A 298 -46.71 2.74 25.23
C LYS A 298 -47.71 1.78 25.90
N LEU A 299 -47.23 0.64 26.38
CA LEU A 299 -48.07 -0.30 27.15
C LEU A 299 -48.42 0.24 28.55
N ASP A 300 -47.68 1.22 29.05
CA ASP A 300 -47.98 2.00 30.27
C ASP A 300 -49.29 2.81 30.18
N LEU A 301 -49.76 3.08 28.96
CA LEU A 301 -51.03 3.77 28.72
C LEU A 301 -52.26 2.87 28.91
N CYS A 302 -52.06 1.56 29.10
CA CYS A 302 -53.15 0.65 29.42
C CYS A 302 -53.79 1.00 30.76
N GLN A 303 -55.11 0.81 30.87
CA GLN A 303 -55.87 1.16 32.08
C GLN A 303 -55.78 0.08 33.17
N THR A 304 -55.69 -1.19 32.78
CA THR A 304 -55.71 -2.34 33.68
C THR A 304 -54.62 -3.34 33.29
N ALA A 305 -54.16 -4.14 34.27
CA ALA A 305 -53.15 -5.18 34.06
C ALA A 305 -53.64 -6.27 33.08
N GLU A 306 -54.93 -6.60 33.10
CA GLU A 306 -55.55 -7.56 32.17
C GLU A 306 -55.45 -7.08 30.71
N LYS A 307 -55.79 -5.81 30.45
CA LYS A 307 -55.66 -5.23 29.10
C LYS A 307 -54.21 -5.15 28.65
N TYR A 308 -53.30 -4.82 29.58
CA TYR A 308 -51.87 -4.84 29.31
C TYR A 308 -51.42 -6.23 28.84
N GLN A 309 -51.77 -7.30 29.56
CA GLN A 309 -51.40 -8.67 29.20
C GLN A 309 -51.99 -9.09 27.85
N GLU A 310 -53.26 -8.76 27.58
CA GLU A 310 -53.90 -9.02 26.30
C GLU A 310 -53.16 -8.32 25.14
N HIS A 311 -52.89 -7.03 25.32
CA HIS A 311 -52.20 -6.22 24.31
C HIS A 311 -50.76 -6.69 24.09
N TYR A 312 -50.03 -7.00 25.15
CA TYR A 312 -48.69 -7.54 25.09
C TYR A 312 -48.67 -8.87 24.33
N ALA A 313 -49.49 -9.83 24.74
CA ALA A 313 -49.55 -11.14 24.09
C ALA A 313 -49.89 -11.02 22.61
N LYS A 314 -50.85 -10.15 22.26
CA LYS A 314 -51.25 -9.92 20.87
C LYS A 314 -50.12 -9.29 20.04
N ALA A 315 -49.49 -8.24 20.55
CA ALA A 315 -48.38 -7.57 19.86
C ALA A 315 -47.14 -8.47 19.72
N ALA A 316 -46.79 -9.21 20.76
CA ALA A 316 -45.68 -10.16 20.75
C ALA A 316 -45.91 -11.31 19.76
N ASN A 317 -47.13 -11.89 19.74
CA ASN A 317 -47.49 -12.93 18.78
C ASN A 317 -47.46 -12.42 17.33
N GLU A 318 -47.85 -11.16 17.11
CA GLU A 318 -47.81 -10.57 15.77
C GLU A 318 -46.36 -10.35 15.30
N LEU A 319 -45.47 -9.88 16.17
CA LEU A 319 -44.04 -9.79 15.87
C LEU A 319 -43.43 -11.17 15.63
N PHE A 320 -43.77 -12.17 16.44
CA PHE A 320 -43.32 -13.54 16.25
C PHE A 320 -43.78 -14.13 14.90
N SER A 321 -45.01 -13.81 14.48
CA SER A 321 -45.53 -14.21 13.15
C SER A 321 -44.79 -13.56 11.97
N LYS A 322 -43.94 -12.57 12.23
CA LYS A 322 -43.08 -11.88 11.26
C LYS A 322 -41.60 -12.27 11.40
N ASP A 323 -41.32 -13.45 11.96
CA ASP A 323 -39.99 -14.03 12.12
C ASP A 323 -39.06 -13.28 13.11
N PHE A 324 -39.61 -12.45 14.00
CA PHE A 324 -38.82 -11.95 15.13
C PHE A 324 -38.58 -13.08 16.14
N LYS A 325 -37.34 -13.23 16.60
CA LYS A 325 -37.01 -14.17 17.67
C LYS A 325 -37.66 -13.74 18.98
N GLN A 326 -38.18 -14.69 19.74
CA GLN A 326 -38.84 -14.41 21.03
C GLN A 326 -37.89 -13.71 22.02
N GLU A 327 -36.61 -14.08 22.02
CA GLU A 327 -35.54 -13.46 22.82
C GLU A 327 -35.18 -12.03 22.39
N HIS A 328 -35.68 -11.56 21.24
CA HIS A 328 -35.47 -10.20 20.73
C HIS A 328 -36.71 -9.30 20.84
N ILE A 329 -37.79 -9.79 21.46
CA ILE A 329 -39.01 -9.01 21.68
C ILE A 329 -39.02 -8.49 23.11
N TYR A 330 -38.97 -7.16 23.24
CA TYR A 330 -38.96 -6.47 24.53
C TYR A 330 -40.13 -5.52 24.65
N VAL A 331 -40.57 -5.32 25.88
CA VAL A 331 -41.49 -4.24 26.22
C VAL A 331 -40.67 -3.09 26.79
N ALA A 332 -41.01 -1.85 26.46
CA ALA A 332 -40.33 -0.70 27.04
C ALA A 332 -41.31 0.40 27.41
N CYS A 333 -41.08 1.02 28.57
CA CYS A 333 -41.63 2.31 28.93
C CYS A 333 -40.50 3.36 28.92
N PRO A 334 -40.22 4.03 27.80
CA PRO A 334 -39.09 4.96 27.73
C PRO A 334 -39.37 6.26 28.48
N ARG A 335 -40.64 6.66 28.62
CA ARG A 335 -41.04 7.94 29.20
C ARG A 335 -40.58 8.09 30.65
N ILE A 336 -40.60 7.01 31.44
CA ILE A 336 -40.16 7.05 32.85
C ILE A 336 -38.67 7.42 33.00
N GLN A 337 -37.85 7.17 31.99
CA GLN A 337 -36.40 7.43 32.03
C GLN A 337 -36.03 8.91 31.83
N ILE A 338 -36.98 9.71 31.34
CA ILE A 338 -36.79 11.13 31.03
C ILE A 338 -37.42 12.02 32.12
N LEU A 339 -38.46 11.52 32.79
CA LEU A 339 -39.21 12.28 33.80
C LEU A 339 -38.36 12.55 35.06
N ASP A 340 -38.58 13.71 35.68
CA ASP A 340 -38.03 14.01 37.00
C ASP A 340 -38.65 13.05 38.04
N PRO A 341 -37.84 12.33 38.84
CA PRO A 341 -38.32 11.45 39.92
C PRO A 341 -39.27 12.12 40.92
N ASN A 342 -39.21 13.45 41.06
CA ASN A 342 -40.09 14.21 41.95
C ASN A 342 -41.45 14.55 41.33
N CYS A 343 -41.62 14.35 40.03
CA CYS A 343 -42.87 14.67 39.33
C CYS A 343 -43.99 13.69 39.70
N GLU A 344 -45.22 14.19 39.78
CA GLU A 344 -46.41 13.38 40.00
C GLU A 344 -46.58 12.32 38.89
N GLU A 345 -46.29 12.69 37.63
CA GLU A 345 -46.36 11.79 36.49
C GLU A 345 -45.43 10.58 36.66
N PHE A 346 -44.22 10.78 37.18
CA PHE A 346 -43.27 9.70 37.44
C PHE A 346 -43.85 8.69 38.43
N ARG A 347 -44.39 9.17 39.56
CA ARG A 347 -44.96 8.30 40.61
C ARG A 347 -46.16 7.49 40.12
N VAL A 348 -47.00 8.10 39.28
CA VAL A 348 -48.16 7.41 38.69
C VAL A 348 -47.71 6.31 37.74
N ILE A 349 -46.73 6.58 36.87
CA ILE A 349 -46.21 5.58 35.93
C ILE A 349 -45.49 4.48 36.72
N GLU A 350 -44.59 4.81 37.65
CA GLU A 350 -43.86 3.85 38.47
C GLU A 350 -44.80 2.88 39.20
N HIS A 351 -45.87 3.41 39.82
CA HIS A 351 -46.85 2.57 40.49
C HIS A 351 -47.59 1.63 39.53
N LYS A 352 -47.93 2.10 38.32
CA LYS A 352 -48.55 1.26 37.29
C LYS A 352 -47.61 0.16 36.78
N LEU A 353 -46.33 0.48 36.55
CA LEU A 353 -45.35 -0.50 36.07
C LEU A 353 -45.23 -1.67 37.04
N ARG A 354 -45.11 -1.39 38.35
CA ARG A 354 -45.07 -2.42 39.41
C ARG A 354 -46.32 -3.30 39.43
N ASN A 355 -47.49 -2.74 39.08
CA ASN A 355 -48.75 -3.49 39.04
C ASN A 355 -48.92 -4.32 37.75
N PHE A 356 -48.27 -3.94 36.65
CA PHE A 356 -48.41 -4.62 35.35
C PHE A 356 -47.39 -5.77 35.19
N GLY A 357 -46.29 -5.75 35.93
CA GLY A 357 -45.36 -6.87 36.07
C GLY A 357 -43.90 -6.50 35.76
N GLU A 358 -42.99 -7.40 36.12
CA GLU A 358 -41.53 -7.20 35.97
C GLU A 358 -41.09 -6.96 34.52
N GLU A 359 -41.80 -7.56 33.55
CA GLU A 359 -41.51 -7.41 32.11
C GLU A 359 -41.61 -5.96 31.64
N LEU A 360 -42.59 -5.20 32.13
CA LEU A 360 -42.78 -3.80 31.76
C LEU A 360 -41.93 -2.87 32.64
N GLU A 361 -41.76 -3.19 33.92
CA GLU A 361 -40.94 -2.41 34.86
C GLU A 361 -39.45 -2.41 34.49
N HIS A 362 -38.89 -3.58 34.17
CA HIS A 362 -37.49 -3.73 33.80
C HIS A 362 -37.26 -3.82 32.29
N GLY A 363 -38.31 -3.82 31.48
CA GLY A 363 -38.23 -4.08 30.05
C GLY A 363 -37.33 -3.13 29.26
N PHE A 364 -37.26 -1.85 29.63
CA PHE A 364 -36.31 -0.91 28.99
C PHE A 364 -34.84 -1.32 29.26
N GLU A 365 -34.52 -1.70 30.50
CA GLU A 365 -33.17 -2.15 30.87
C GLU A 365 -32.86 -3.53 30.28
N GLN A 366 -33.85 -4.42 30.22
CA GLN A 366 -33.73 -5.70 29.51
C GLN A 366 -33.44 -5.50 28.02
N SER A 367 -34.11 -4.55 27.37
CA SER A 367 -33.85 -4.23 25.96
C SER A 367 -32.42 -3.72 25.74
N LYS A 368 -31.87 -2.95 26.69
CA LYS A 368 -30.47 -2.51 26.64
C LYS A 368 -29.51 -3.69 26.78
N ARG A 369 -29.75 -4.58 27.75
CA ARG A 369 -28.92 -5.77 27.97
C ARG A 369 -28.98 -6.74 26.80
N GLY A 370 -30.16 -6.97 26.24
CA GLY A 370 -30.33 -7.79 25.03
C GLY A 370 -29.56 -7.24 23.84
N LEU A 371 -29.64 -5.92 23.63
CA LEU A 371 -28.88 -5.24 22.58
C LEU A 371 -27.36 -5.36 22.81
N LYS A 372 -26.90 -5.19 24.05
CA LYS A 372 -25.49 -5.38 24.43
C LYS A 372 -25.03 -6.81 24.15
N HIS A 373 -25.79 -7.80 24.61
CA HIS A 373 -25.51 -9.22 24.42
C HIS A 373 -25.42 -9.58 22.93
N PHE A 374 -26.33 -9.04 22.11
CA PHE A 374 -26.31 -9.27 20.68
C PHE A 374 -25.02 -8.76 20.02
N ILE A 375 -24.61 -7.54 20.34
CA ILE A 375 -23.41 -6.93 19.75
C ILE A 375 -22.13 -7.61 20.22
N GLU A 376 -22.03 -7.87 21.52
CA GLU A 376 -20.79 -8.38 22.12
C GLU A 376 -20.64 -9.90 21.96
N CYS A 377 -21.74 -10.66 21.86
CA CYS A 377 -21.72 -12.11 21.82
C CYS A 377 -22.35 -12.70 20.55
N GLU A 378 -23.63 -12.42 20.27
CA GLU A 378 -24.34 -13.11 19.17
C GLU A 378 -23.78 -12.78 17.79
N LEU A 379 -23.39 -11.52 17.56
CA LEU A 379 -22.93 -11.05 16.26
C LEU A 379 -21.54 -11.61 15.90
N PRO A 380 -20.50 -11.53 16.76
CA PRO A 380 -19.24 -12.23 16.55
C PRO A 380 -19.42 -13.75 16.36
N LYS A 381 -20.30 -14.37 17.15
CA LYS A 381 -20.63 -15.79 17.04
C LYS A 381 -21.26 -16.13 15.70
N THR A 382 -22.14 -15.26 15.18
CA THR A 382 -22.77 -15.41 13.87
C THR A 382 -21.76 -15.27 12.74
N HIS A 383 -20.88 -14.27 12.80
CA HIS A 383 -19.79 -14.10 11.82
C HIS A 383 -18.85 -15.31 11.80
N LEU A 384 -18.45 -15.80 12.97
CA LEU A 384 -17.61 -17.00 13.09
C LEU A 384 -18.32 -18.25 12.55
N LYS A 385 -19.61 -18.41 12.84
CA LYS A 385 -20.42 -19.50 12.28
C LYS A 385 -20.50 -19.42 10.75
N GLN A 386 -20.77 -18.24 10.18
CA GLN A 386 -20.78 -18.03 8.73
C GLN A 386 -19.44 -18.37 8.09
N LEU A 387 -18.33 -18.02 8.75
CA LEU A 387 -16.98 -18.36 8.31
C LEU A 387 -16.74 -19.88 8.37
N VAL A 388 -17.15 -20.55 9.44
CA VAL A 388 -17.05 -22.01 9.57
C VAL A 388 -17.86 -22.71 8.47
N ASP A 389 -19.09 -22.27 8.22
CA ASP A 389 -19.97 -22.82 7.19
C ASP A 389 -19.39 -22.59 5.77
N LEU A 390 -18.83 -21.41 5.52
CA LEU A 390 -18.10 -21.10 4.27
C LEU A 390 -16.92 -22.07 4.06
N GLY A 391 -16.13 -22.29 5.11
CA GLY A 391 -15.02 -23.22 5.13
C GLY A 391 -15.45 -24.64 4.81
N ARG A 392 -16.47 -25.12 5.52
CA ARG A 392 -16.95 -26.50 5.45
C ARG A 392 -17.68 -26.81 4.14
N MET A 393 -18.55 -25.92 3.67
CA MET A 393 -19.41 -26.20 2.51
C MET A 393 -18.75 -25.85 1.19
N ARG A 394 -17.97 -24.76 1.12
CA ARG A 394 -17.42 -24.23 -0.15
C ARG A 394 -15.93 -24.49 -0.30
N LEU A 395 -15.12 -24.05 0.67
CA LEU A 395 -13.66 -24.15 0.58
C LEU A 395 -13.15 -25.58 0.67
N ALA A 396 -13.63 -26.37 1.64
CA ALA A 396 -13.20 -27.76 1.82
C ALA A 396 -13.48 -28.60 0.57
N ARG A 397 -14.66 -28.43 -0.04
CA ARG A 397 -15.01 -29.08 -1.31
C ARG A 397 -14.07 -28.64 -2.44
N SER A 398 -13.83 -27.34 -2.56
CA SER A 398 -12.93 -26.81 -3.60
C SER A 398 -11.51 -27.35 -3.45
N VAL A 399 -11.00 -27.46 -2.21
CA VAL A 399 -9.69 -28.06 -1.93
C VAL A 399 -9.65 -29.53 -2.34
N LEU A 400 -10.68 -30.31 -2.02
CA LEU A 400 -10.75 -31.72 -2.40
C LEU A 400 -10.77 -31.90 -3.92
N ASP A 401 -11.60 -31.15 -4.63
CA ASP A 401 -11.71 -31.22 -6.09
C ASP A 401 -10.35 -30.94 -6.77
N ARG A 402 -9.58 -29.95 -6.29
CA ARG A 402 -8.25 -29.63 -6.86
C ARG A 402 -7.19 -30.66 -6.49
N LEU A 403 -7.25 -31.23 -5.28
CA LEU A 403 -6.35 -32.31 -4.87
C LEU A 403 -6.55 -33.58 -5.72
N GLU A 404 -7.80 -33.90 -6.09
CA GLU A 404 -8.09 -34.98 -7.03
C GLU A 404 -7.53 -34.70 -8.43
N GLN A 405 -7.72 -33.49 -8.96
CA GLN A 405 -7.15 -33.09 -10.25
C GLN A 405 -5.62 -33.16 -10.29
N ILE A 406 -4.96 -32.76 -9.19
CA ILE A 406 -3.51 -32.87 -9.05
C ILE A 406 -3.06 -34.33 -9.14
N LYS A 407 -3.77 -35.24 -8.44
CA LYS A 407 -3.47 -36.67 -8.47
C LYS A 407 -3.68 -37.28 -9.84
N GLU A 408 -4.78 -36.93 -10.52
CA GLU A 408 -5.10 -37.44 -11.86
C GLU A 408 -4.11 -36.97 -12.93
N LYS A 409 -3.70 -35.69 -12.88
CA LYS A 409 -2.83 -35.11 -13.91
C LYS A 409 -1.32 -35.31 -13.65
N GLN A 410 -0.92 -35.93 -12.53
CA GLN A 410 0.50 -36.09 -12.12
C GLN A 410 1.30 -34.77 -12.20
N LEU A 411 0.66 -33.63 -11.98
CA LEU A 411 1.25 -32.31 -12.27
C LEU A 411 2.21 -31.81 -11.19
N LEU A 412 2.25 -32.47 -10.04
CA LEU A 412 3.11 -32.07 -8.93
C LEU A 412 4.21 -33.11 -8.71
N PRO A 413 5.50 -32.70 -8.60
CA PRO A 413 6.59 -33.62 -8.32
C PRO A 413 6.41 -34.31 -6.96
N GLU A 414 6.92 -35.54 -6.82
CA GLU A 414 6.83 -36.38 -5.60
C GLU A 414 7.32 -35.66 -4.31
N ASN A 415 8.06 -34.56 -4.46
CA ASN A 415 8.65 -33.76 -3.40
C ASN A 415 7.67 -32.92 -2.56
N LEU A 416 6.42 -32.75 -2.97
CA LEU A 416 5.39 -32.06 -2.15
C LEU A 416 5.01 -32.83 -0.87
N THR A 417 5.49 -34.06 -0.71
CA THR A 417 5.43 -34.77 0.57
C THR A 417 6.42 -34.26 1.61
N LYS A 418 7.41 -33.45 1.21
CA LYS A 418 8.49 -32.94 2.08
C LYS A 418 8.54 -31.41 2.24
N MET A 419 7.81 -30.65 1.43
CA MET A 419 7.92 -29.20 1.34
C MET A 419 6.55 -28.52 1.30
N SER A 420 6.41 -27.37 1.96
CA SER A 420 5.16 -26.62 1.96
C SER A 420 4.90 -25.96 0.59
N ILE A 421 3.62 -25.80 0.22
CA ILE A 421 3.22 -25.12 -1.03
C ILE A 421 3.79 -23.69 -1.10
N ASP A 422 3.91 -23.01 0.05
CA ASP A 422 4.48 -21.66 0.12
C ASP A 422 5.97 -21.63 -0.26
N GLU A 423 6.74 -22.62 0.18
CA GLU A 423 8.15 -22.72 -0.18
C GLU A 423 8.32 -23.10 -1.65
N TYR A 424 7.46 -23.98 -2.17
CA TYR A 424 7.45 -24.32 -3.60
C TYR A 424 7.12 -23.10 -4.49
N ILE A 425 6.13 -22.29 -4.11
CA ILE A 425 5.78 -21.06 -4.85
C ILE A 425 6.96 -20.07 -4.83
N LYS A 426 7.68 -19.96 -3.72
CA LYS A 426 8.88 -19.10 -3.63
C LYS A 426 9.98 -19.58 -4.58
N GLU A 427 10.31 -20.87 -4.57
CA GLU A 427 11.33 -21.44 -5.47
C GLU A 427 10.94 -21.30 -6.94
N TYR A 428 9.70 -21.61 -7.30
CA TYR A 428 9.19 -21.47 -8.67
C TYR A 428 9.25 -20.02 -9.18
N ASN A 429 8.93 -19.04 -8.32
CA ASN A 429 9.03 -17.64 -8.68
C ASN A 429 10.49 -17.22 -8.92
N ILE A 430 11.43 -17.72 -8.11
CA ILE A 430 12.87 -17.47 -8.29
C ILE A 430 13.34 -18.00 -9.66
N GLU A 431 13.03 -19.25 -10.00
CA GLU A 431 13.40 -19.85 -11.29
C GLU A 431 12.83 -19.10 -12.50
N LYS A 432 11.59 -18.57 -12.36
CA LYS A 432 10.94 -17.80 -13.42
C LYS A 432 11.57 -16.43 -13.64
N TRP A 433 11.98 -15.75 -12.56
CA TRP A 433 12.73 -14.50 -12.66
C TRP A 433 14.10 -14.71 -13.31
N ASP A 434 14.78 -15.81 -12.99
CA ASP A 434 16.04 -16.19 -13.63
C ASP A 434 15.87 -16.43 -15.13
N HIS A 435 14.76 -17.06 -15.55
CA HIS A 435 14.47 -17.25 -16.96
C HIS A 435 14.17 -15.92 -17.69
N ILE A 436 13.36 -15.03 -17.10
CA ILE A 436 13.02 -13.73 -17.69
C ILE A 436 14.27 -12.85 -17.82
N TYR A 437 15.10 -12.80 -16.76
CA TYR A 437 16.36 -12.07 -16.78
C TYR A 437 17.28 -12.57 -17.89
N ASN A 438 17.48 -13.88 -17.99
CA ASN A 438 18.37 -14.46 -19.01
C ASN A 438 17.83 -14.26 -20.43
N LYS A 439 16.56 -14.55 -20.68
CA LYS A 439 16.02 -14.60 -22.04
C LYS A 439 15.62 -13.24 -22.61
N ASP A 440 14.96 -12.41 -21.81
CA ASP A 440 14.30 -11.20 -22.31
C ASP A 440 15.15 -9.94 -22.10
N ILE A 441 16.06 -9.95 -21.12
CA ILE A 441 16.89 -8.80 -20.78
C ILE A 441 18.34 -9.03 -21.22
N PHE A 442 18.95 -10.16 -20.81
CA PHE A 442 20.38 -10.36 -20.93
C PHE A 442 20.86 -10.80 -22.32
N VAL A 443 20.25 -11.83 -22.93
CA VAL A 443 20.64 -12.32 -24.28
C VAL A 443 20.53 -11.24 -25.38
N PRO A 444 19.46 -10.42 -25.43
CA PRO A 444 19.38 -9.32 -26.39
C PRO A 444 20.45 -8.24 -26.17
N ALA A 445 20.76 -7.94 -24.91
CA ALA A 445 21.80 -6.98 -24.56
C ALA A 445 23.19 -7.45 -25.00
N PHE A 446 23.52 -8.71 -24.68
CA PHE A 446 24.77 -9.35 -25.06
C PHE A 446 24.98 -9.38 -26.59
N THR A 447 23.92 -9.66 -27.34
CA THR A 447 23.98 -9.71 -28.80
C THR A 447 24.34 -8.35 -29.40
N LYS A 448 23.75 -7.26 -28.86
CA LYS A 448 24.07 -5.89 -29.30
C LYS A 448 25.51 -5.49 -28.99
N VAL A 449 25.99 -5.79 -27.79
CA VAL A 449 27.38 -5.49 -27.36
C VAL A 449 28.39 -6.23 -28.23
N ASN A 450 28.15 -7.51 -28.52
CA ASN A 450 29.03 -8.29 -29.40
C ASN A 450 29.09 -7.72 -30.82
N VAL A 451 27.96 -7.27 -31.37
CA VAL A 451 27.91 -6.65 -32.69
C VAL A 451 28.68 -5.32 -32.70
N TRP A 452 28.51 -4.48 -31.67
CA TRP A 452 29.27 -3.23 -31.53
C TRP A 452 30.78 -3.51 -31.40
N HIS A 453 31.18 -4.36 -30.46
CA HIS A 453 32.58 -4.72 -30.20
C HIS A 453 33.26 -5.26 -31.46
N THR A 454 32.60 -6.18 -32.16
CA THR A 454 33.09 -6.72 -33.45
C THR A 454 33.18 -5.61 -34.51
N THR A 455 32.25 -4.66 -34.54
CA THR A 455 32.27 -3.54 -35.51
C THR A 455 33.42 -2.57 -35.22
N ILE A 456 33.67 -2.21 -33.95
CA ILE A 456 34.78 -1.35 -33.54
C ILE A 456 36.13 -2.03 -33.84
N ILE A 457 36.32 -3.26 -33.36
CA ILE A 457 37.60 -4.00 -33.50
C ILE A 457 37.91 -4.37 -34.94
N THR A 458 36.90 -4.60 -35.79
CA THR A 458 37.14 -5.09 -37.15
C THR A 458 37.08 -3.98 -38.19
N LYS A 459 36.22 -2.96 -38.01
CA LYS A 459 35.91 -1.96 -39.05
C LYS A 459 36.50 -0.58 -38.76
N GLN A 460 36.59 -0.18 -37.49
CA GLN A 460 37.16 1.12 -37.07
C GLN A 460 38.58 1.01 -36.50
N ARG A 461 39.07 -0.20 -36.25
CA ARG A 461 40.42 -0.44 -35.72
C ARG A 461 41.53 0.22 -36.55
N SER A 462 41.47 0.19 -37.87
CA SER A 462 42.46 0.87 -38.72
C SER A 462 42.42 2.39 -38.51
N GLN A 463 41.23 2.99 -38.49
CA GLN A 463 41.03 4.44 -38.28
C GLN A 463 41.46 4.87 -36.87
N PHE A 464 41.13 4.07 -35.85
CA PHE A 464 41.52 4.31 -34.47
C PHE A 464 43.04 4.18 -34.29
N ILE A 465 43.66 3.15 -34.85
CA ILE A 465 45.13 2.98 -34.87
C ILE A 465 45.79 4.18 -35.56
N ASP A 466 45.26 4.62 -36.69
CA ASP A 466 45.83 5.75 -37.42
C ASP A 466 45.63 7.08 -36.66
N GLY A 467 44.53 7.23 -35.91
CA GLY A 467 44.32 8.36 -34.99
C GLY A 467 45.29 8.35 -33.80
N VAL A 468 45.52 7.19 -33.17
CA VAL A 468 46.50 7.01 -32.09
C VAL A 468 47.91 7.31 -32.59
N LYS A 469 48.28 6.80 -33.77
CA LYS A 469 49.57 7.10 -34.40
C LYS A 469 49.73 8.60 -34.64
N GLN A 470 48.73 9.28 -35.20
CA GLN A 470 48.81 10.71 -35.47
C GLN A 470 48.94 11.54 -34.19
N LYS A 471 48.19 11.20 -33.13
CA LYS A 471 48.28 11.91 -31.84
C LYS A 471 49.60 11.69 -31.12
N PHE A 472 50.12 10.45 -31.13
CA PHE A 472 51.44 10.17 -30.58
C PHE A 472 52.53 10.90 -31.39
N PHE A 473 52.43 10.84 -32.72
CA PHE A 473 53.36 11.50 -33.64
C PHE A 473 53.42 13.00 -33.37
N SER A 474 52.27 13.70 -33.37
CA SER A 474 52.25 15.16 -33.20
C SER A 474 52.77 15.57 -31.82
N SER A 475 52.30 14.90 -30.77
CA SER A 475 52.71 15.21 -29.40
C SER A 475 54.19 14.92 -29.16
N PHE A 476 54.70 13.76 -29.60
CA PHE A 476 56.11 13.40 -29.42
C PHE A 476 57.03 14.34 -30.20
N MET A 477 56.66 14.71 -31.42
CA MET A 477 57.43 15.67 -32.23
C MET A 477 57.45 17.07 -31.63
N ASP A 478 56.33 17.56 -31.10
CA ASP A 478 56.27 18.85 -30.42
C ASP A 478 57.18 18.89 -29.18
N HIS A 479 57.21 17.80 -28.39
CA HIS A 479 58.04 17.71 -27.19
C HIS A 479 59.53 17.46 -27.48
N THR A 480 59.88 16.90 -28.65
CA THR A 480 61.27 16.63 -29.05
C THR A 480 61.89 17.75 -29.89
N LYS A 481 61.10 18.74 -30.34
CA LYS A 481 61.55 19.82 -31.24
C LYS A 481 62.72 20.64 -30.68
N GLU A 482 62.64 21.10 -29.43
CA GLU A 482 63.75 21.82 -28.77
C GLU A 482 65.00 20.95 -28.64
N LEU A 483 64.83 19.65 -28.39
CA LEU A 483 65.90 18.68 -28.15
C LEU A 483 66.66 18.34 -29.45
N ILE A 484 66.00 18.46 -30.60
CA ILE A 484 66.60 18.34 -31.93
C ILE A 484 67.36 19.63 -32.32
N GLU A 485 66.88 20.79 -31.87
CA GLU A 485 67.45 22.10 -32.22
C GLU A 485 68.62 22.53 -31.30
N ARG A 486 68.75 21.96 -30.10
CA ARG A 486 69.89 22.19 -29.19
C ARG A 486 71.21 21.72 -29.83
N LYS A 487 72.07 22.67 -30.20
CA LYS A 487 73.49 22.43 -30.53
C LYS A 487 74.34 22.73 -29.30
N HIS A 488 74.73 21.71 -28.54
CA HIS A 488 75.78 21.85 -27.53
C HIS A 488 77.09 21.33 -28.12
N PRO A 489 78.05 22.21 -28.48
CA PRO A 489 79.37 21.75 -28.85
C PRO A 489 80.07 21.25 -27.57
N ILE A 490 80.17 19.94 -27.41
CA ILE A 490 80.83 19.28 -26.26
C ILE A 490 82.22 19.84 -26.02
N GLU A 491 82.91 20.27 -27.08
CA GLU A 491 84.20 20.94 -27.01
C GLU A 491 84.16 22.16 -26.06
N GLN A 492 83.16 23.06 -26.18
CA GLN A 492 83.03 24.24 -25.31
C GLN A 492 82.78 23.87 -23.85
N LEU A 493 81.94 22.87 -23.57
CA LEU A 493 81.66 22.41 -22.21
C LEU A 493 82.91 21.82 -21.54
N ILE A 494 83.72 21.07 -22.29
CA ILE A 494 84.98 20.51 -21.78
C ILE A 494 86.00 21.61 -21.49
N TYR A 495 86.06 22.64 -22.33
CA TYR A 495 86.92 23.82 -22.10
C TYR A 495 86.53 24.57 -20.83
N GLU A 496 85.25 24.90 -20.68
CA GLU A 496 84.74 25.67 -19.53
C GLU A 496 84.88 24.92 -18.21
N THR A 497 84.69 23.60 -18.21
CA THR A 497 84.66 22.81 -16.97
C THR A 497 86.06 22.37 -16.50
N ARG A 498 87.03 22.18 -17.42
CA ARG A 498 88.34 21.59 -17.07
C ARG A 498 89.58 22.33 -17.57
N GLY A 499 89.44 23.43 -18.32
CA GLY A 499 90.55 24.33 -18.67
C GLY A 499 91.66 23.72 -19.57
N TYR A 500 91.36 22.66 -20.33
CA TYR A 500 92.34 22.00 -21.21
C TYR A 500 92.60 22.77 -22.52
N SER A 501 93.72 22.50 -23.21
CA SER A 501 93.96 22.95 -24.59
C SER A 501 93.51 21.87 -25.61
N LYS A 502 93.29 22.25 -26.88
CA LYS A 502 92.65 21.42 -27.94
C LYS A 502 93.31 20.06 -28.20
N VAL A 503 94.53 19.85 -27.68
CA VAL A 503 95.37 18.67 -27.95
C VAL A 503 95.26 17.59 -26.85
N GLN A 504 94.69 17.91 -25.67
CA GLN A 504 94.59 16.98 -24.52
C GLN A 504 93.16 16.51 -24.20
N LEU A 505 92.26 16.60 -25.17
CA LEU A 505 90.85 16.27 -24.99
C LEU A 505 90.62 14.76 -25.03
N ASN A 506 90.32 14.15 -23.88
CA ASN A 506 89.70 12.82 -23.83
C ASN A 506 88.18 13.02 -23.65
N THR A 507 87.45 13.05 -24.76
CA THR A 507 86.03 13.44 -24.85
C THR A 507 85.07 12.38 -24.27
N HIS A 508 85.56 11.16 -24.07
CA HIS A 508 84.75 9.97 -23.79
C HIS A 508 83.88 10.04 -22.50
N PRO A 509 84.35 10.57 -21.35
CA PRO A 509 83.54 10.56 -20.12
C PRO A 509 82.42 11.61 -20.12
N ILE A 510 82.66 12.78 -20.73
CA ILE A 510 81.70 13.88 -20.78
C ILE A 510 80.65 13.60 -21.86
N ASP A 511 81.08 13.07 -23.02
CA ASP A 511 80.18 12.57 -24.06
C ASP A 511 79.29 11.43 -23.56
N ASN A 512 79.82 10.50 -22.75
CA ASN A 512 79.01 9.46 -22.12
C ASN A 512 77.97 10.05 -21.12
N ALA A 513 78.37 11.03 -20.30
CA ALA A 513 77.45 11.67 -19.35
C ALA A 513 76.34 12.47 -20.05
N GLU A 514 76.64 13.14 -21.16
CA GLU A 514 75.64 13.82 -21.97
C GLU A 514 74.69 12.84 -22.67
N ARG A 515 75.19 11.70 -23.17
CA ARG A 515 74.34 10.64 -23.74
C ARG A 515 73.40 10.03 -22.70
N GLU A 516 73.88 9.79 -21.48
CA GLU A 516 73.04 9.33 -20.37
C GLU A 516 71.97 10.35 -19.99
N SER A 517 72.34 11.65 -19.92
CA SER A 517 71.40 12.74 -19.66
C SER A 517 70.31 12.84 -20.73
N LEU A 518 70.70 12.73 -22.02
CA LEU A 518 69.79 12.72 -23.16
C LEU A 518 68.87 11.49 -23.15
N SER A 519 69.36 10.32 -22.74
CA SER A 519 68.52 9.12 -22.55
C SER A 519 67.41 9.38 -21.54
N VAL A 520 67.75 9.98 -20.40
CA VAL A 520 66.79 10.28 -19.33
C VAL A 520 65.78 11.34 -19.77
N GLU A 521 66.21 12.35 -20.54
CA GLU A 521 65.31 13.40 -21.06
C GLU A 521 64.34 12.83 -22.11
N LEU A 522 64.81 11.97 -23.01
CA LEU A 522 63.98 11.28 -24.00
C LEU A 522 62.99 10.30 -23.36
N GLU A 523 63.40 9.54 -22.35
CA GLU A 523 62.48 8.68 -21.58
C GLU A 523 61.36 9.53 -20.94
N LYS A 524 61.68 10.65 -20.29
CA LYS A 524 60.66 11.54 -19.71
C LYS A 524 59.68 12.10 -20.73
N ILE A 525 60.11 12.32 -21.98
CA ILE A 525 59.23 12.77 -23.06
C ILE A 525 58.30 11.63 -23.48
N VAL A 526 58.84 10.40 -23.64
CA VAL A 526 58.04 9.20 -23.91
C VAL A 526 56.98 9.00 -22.82
N ASP A 527 57.32 9.20 -21.56
CA ASP A 527 56.39 9.07 -20.42
C ASP A 527 55.23 10.06 -20.55
N LYS A 528 55.53 11.34 -20.79
CA LYS A 528 54.51 12.39 -20.95
C LYS A 528 53.60 12.15 -22.16
N THR A 529 54.17 11.67 -23.27
CA THR A 529 53.36 11.33 -24.46
C THR A 529 52.51 10.08 -24.22
N SER A 530 52.99 9.13 -23.39
CA SER A 530 52.25 7.93 -23.01
C SER A 530 51.03 8.25 -22.15
N ASP A 531 51.11 9.27 -21.27
CA ASP A 531 49.96 9.73 -20.47
C ASP A 531 48.81 10.24 -21.35
N ILE A 532 49.12 11.02 -22.41
CA ILE A 532 48.13 11.55 -23.35
C ILE A 532 47.45 10.41 -24.12
N LEU A 533 48.20 9.37 -24.48
CA LEU A 533 47.64 8.18 -25.11
C LEU A 533 46.74 7.40 -24.16
N ALA A 534 47.15 7.23 -22.91
CA ALA A 534 46.36 6.53 -21.91
C ALA A 534 45.02 7.24 -21.62
N GLU A 535 45.01 8.58 -21.59
CA GLU A 535 43.79 9.37 -21.48
C GLU A 535 42.86 9.15 -22.67
N TYR A 536 43.42 9.11 -23.88
CA TYR A 536 42.65 8.84 -25.10
C TYR A 536 42.05 7.43 -25.08
N PHE A 537 42.83 6.40 -24.71
CA PHE A 537 42.32 5.03 -24.58
C PHE A 537 41.22 4.93 -23.51
N PHE A 538 41.37 5.60 -22.38
CA PHE A 538 40.38 5.54 -21.32
C PHE A 538 39.06 6.18 -21.73
N HIS A 539 39.10 7.40 -22.28
CA HIS A 539 37.88 8.13 -22.62
C HIS A 539 37.15 7.58 -23.84
N GLU A 540 37.87 7.22 -24.89
CA GLU A 540 37.24 6.88 -26.18
C GLU A 540 36.97 5.40 -26.32
N TYR A 541 37.60 4.56 -25.51
CA TYR A 541 37.36 3.12 -25.56
C TYR A 541 36.62 2.63 -24.31
N ILE A 542 37.12 2.95 -23.11
CA ILE A 542 36.59 2.39 -21.86
C ILE A 542 35.27 3.07 -21.48
N CYS A 543 35.22 4.40 -21.44
CA CYS A 543 33.99 5.12 -21.08
C CYS A 543 32.88 4.93 -22.13
N GLU A 544 33.21 4.88 -23.41
CA GLU A 544 32.21 4.62 -24.47
C GLU A 544 31.65 3.20 -24.38
N PHE A 545 32.48 2.21 -24.08
CA PHE A 545 32.04 0.83 -23.84
C PHE A 545 31.09 0.74 -22.63
N GLU A 546 31.41 1.42 -21.53
CA GLU A 546 30.51 1.50 -20.36
C GLU A 546 29.18 2.18 -20.70
N ASN A 547 29.21 3.27 -21.48
CA ASN A 547 27.99 3.98 -21.87
C ASN A 547 27.07 3.10 -22.70
N ILE A 548 27.61 2.32 -23.64
CA ILE A 548 26.82 1.42 -24.49
C ILE A 548 26.24 0.27 -23.66
N LEU A 549 26.98 -0.26 -22.69
CA LEU A 549 26.45 -1.24 -21.74
C LEU A 549 25.29 -0.67 -20.92
N ASN A 550 25.35 0.60 -20.55
CA ASN A 550 24.34 1.29 -19.75
C ASN A 550 23.10 1.74 -20.55
N GLU A 551 23.23 2.10 -21.83
CA GLU A 551 22.10 2.44 -22.71
C GLU A 551 21.18 1.24 -22.98
N VAL A 552 21.76 0.04 -23.00
CA VAL A 552 21.04 -1.20 -23.29
C VAL A 552 20.17 -1.66 -22.12
N CYS A 553 20.51 -1.29 -20.87
CA CYS A 553 19.68 -1.57 -19.69
C CYS A 553 19.64 -0.35 -18.73
N PRO A 554 18.78 0.64 -19.00
CA PRO A 554 18.77 1.90 -18.25
C PRO A 554 18.36 1.76 -16.78
N GLN A 555 17.77 0.63 -16.40
CA GLN A 555 17.27 0.35 -15.05
C GLN A 555 18.36 -0.16 -14.09
N LEU A 556 19.54 -0.58 -14.59
CA LEU A 556 20.63 -1.18 -13.80
C LEU A 556 22.00 -0.55 -14.14
N ARG A 557 22.06 0.79 -14.17
CA ARG A 557 23.27 1.58 -14.54
C ARG A 557 24.50 1.31 -13.68
N ASP A 558 24.34 0.81 -12.44
CA ASP A 558 25.46 0.62 -11.52
C ASP A 558 26.14 -0.75 -11.64
N LEU A 559 25.58 -1.66 -12.46
CA LEU A 559 26.08 -3.04 -12.56
C LEU A 559 27.34 -3.18 -13.44
N TYR A 560 27.56 -2.24 -14.36
CA TYR A 560 28.57 -2.33 -15.42
C TYR A 560 29.71 -1.30 -15.34
N ARG A 561 29.88 -0.60 -14.21
CA ARG A 561 31.04 0.30 -14.03
C ARG A 561 32.34 -0.51 -13.97
N ALA A 562 33.28 -0.25 -14.87
CA ALA A 562 34.61 -0.83 -14.82
C ALA A 562 35.36 -0.28 -13.59
N LYS A 563 36.08 -1.16 -12.89
CA LYS A 563 36.99 -0.75 -11.80
C LYS A 563 38.32 -0.18 -12.31
N LEU A 564 38.51 -0.10 -13.63
CA LEU A 564 39.72 0.46 -14.21
C LEU A 564 39.67 1.97 -14.00
N THR A 565 40.58 2.51 -13.20
CA THR A 565 40.70 3.96 -13.03
C THR A 565 41.64 4.51 -14.09
N MET A 566 41.45 5.79 -14.45
CA MET A 566 42.34 6.51 -15.38
C MET A 566 43.81 6.37 -14.97
N GLU A 567 44.10 6.42 -13.68
CA GLU A 567 45.45 6.31 -13.12
C GLU A 567 46.09 4.94 -13.39
N LYS A 568 45.32 3.85 -13.32
CA LYS A 568 45.81 2.51 -13.69
C LYS A 568 46.05 2.39 -15.19
N CYS A 569 45.14 2.93 -16.02
CA CYS A 569 45.29 2.96 -17.47
C CYS A 569 46.59 3.67 -17.89
N LYS A 570 46.91 4.80 -17.22
CA LYS A 570 48.17 5.54 -17.40
C LYS A 570 49.39 4.68 -17.08
N ASN A 571 49.43 4.10 -15.88
CA ASN A 571 50.58 3.31 -15.43
C ASN A 571 50.88 2.12 -16.37
N GLU A 572 49.85 1.43 -16.83
CA GLU A 572 50.00 0.26 -17.72
C GLU A 572 50.40 0.64 -19.15
N THR A 573 49.77 1.67 -19.71
CA THR A 573 50.12 2.19 -21.05
C THR A 573 51.56 2.68 -21.08
N HIS A 574 51.96 3.39 -20.02
CA HIS A 574 53.32 3.88 -19.82
C HIS A 574 54.33 2.74 -19.72
N ALA A 575 54.08 1.71 -18.90
CA ALA A 575 54.96 0.56 -18.77
C ALA A 575 55.17 -0.18 -20.11
N LEU A 576 54.10 -0.35 -20.90
CA LEU A 576 54.17 -0.99 -22.21
C LEU A 576 54.98 -0.19 -23.24
N ILE A 577 54.74 1.12 -23.33
CA ILE A 577 55.45 1.98 -24.27
C ILE A 577 56.93 2.09 -23.91
N LEU A 578 57.27 2.30 -22.62
CA LEU A 578 58.66 2.37 -22.18
C LEU A 578 59.44 1.07 -22.43
N ARG A 579 58.79 -0.09 -22.28
CA ARG A 579 59.42 -1.39 -22.54
C ARG A 579 59.91 -1.52 -23.98
N VAL A 580 59.22 -0.89 -24.92
CA VAL A 580 59.60 -0.87 -26.35
C VAL A 580 60.57 0.28 -26.65
N CYS A 581 60.32 1.47 -26.09
CA CYS A 581 61.11 2.66 -26.37
C CYS A 581 62.53 2.61 -25.78
N ARG A 582 62.70 2.09 -24.56
CA ARG A 582 64.02 2.07 -23.87
C ARG A 582 65.13 1.38 -24.66
N PRO A 583 64.95 0.14 -25.19
CA PRO A 583 65.97 -0.49 -26.00
C PRO A 583 66.34 0.30 -27.26
N ILE A 584 65.34 0.94 -27.88
CA ILE A 584 65.53 1.74 -29.09
C ILE A 584 66.26 3.05 -28.75
N ILE A 585 65.89 3.76 -27.68
CA ILE A 585 66.59 4.95 -27.17
C ILE A 585 68.06 4.61 -26.87
N MET A 586 68.31 3.52 -26.15
CA MET A 586 69.67 3.07 -25.80
C MET A 586 70.51 2.70 -27.03
N ALA A 587 69.91 2.08 -28.05
CA ALA A 587 70.59 1.77 -29.31
C ALA A 587 70.94 3.05 -30.10
N SER A 588 70.05 4.04 -30.05
CA SER A 588 70.17 5.32 -30.76
C SER A 588 71.29 6.21 -30.22
N LEU A 589 71.57 6.13 -28.91
CA LEU A 589 72.58 6.92 -28.21
C LEU A 589 74.00 6.32 -28.29
N ARG A 590 74.19 5.21 -29.01
CA ARG A 590 75.52 4.61 -29.26
C ARG A 590 76.39 5.47 -30.17
N TYR A 591 75.80 6.32 -30.99
CA TYR A 591 76.50 7.23 -31.90
C TYR A 591 76.89 8.55 -31.19
N SER A 592 77.93 9.24 -31.69
CA SER A 592 78.41 10.50 -31.11
C SER A 592 77.34 11.59 -31.15
N HIS A 593 77.23 12.41 -30.09
CA HIS A 593 76.34 13.58 -30.02
C HIS A 593 76.47 14.55 -31.21
N SER A 594 77.63 14.50 -31.89
CA SER A 594 78.03 15.37 -32.99
C SER A 594 77.36 15.02 -34.32
N ASP A 595 76.76 13.83 -34.43
CA ASP A 595 76.22 13.30 -35.68
C ASP A 595 74.68 13.39 -35.68
N LEU A 596 74.13 14.28 -36.52
CA LEU A 596 72.72 14.66 -36.48
C LEU A 596 71.81 13.67 -37.24
N GLU A 597 72.33 12.94 -38.22
CA GLU A 597 71.55 11.95 -39.02
C GLU A 597 71.10 10.75 -38.16
N PRO A 598 71.99 10.06 -37.43
CA PRO A 598 71.59 8.91 -36.60
C PRO A 598 70.54 9.26 -35.53
N LYS A 599 70.61 10.47 -34.96
CA LYS A 599 69.65 10.97 -33.96
C LYS A 599 68.26 11.18 -34.58
N ARG A 600 68.19 11.70 -35.81
CA ARG A 600 66.91 11.90 -36.52
C ARG A 600 66.29 10.58 -36.96
N ASP A 601 67.10 9.64 -37.45
CA ASP A 601 66.65 8.32 -37.87
C ASP A 601 66.13 7.50 -36.69
N ALA A 602 66.82 7.55 -35.56
CA ALA A 602 66.38 6.97 -34.30
C ALA A 602 65.02 7.49 -33.81
N ILE A 603 64.83 8.81 -33.84
CA ILE A 603 63.57 9.45 -33.45
C ILE A 603 62.45 9.04 -34.42
N SER A 604 62.72 9.04 -35.72
CA SER A 604 61.79 8.57 -36.75
C SER A 604 61.40 7.09 -36.57
N TYR A 605 62.36 6.26 -36.17
CA TYR A 605 62.15 4.84 -35.88
C TYR A 605 61.29 4.64 -34.62
N LEU A 606 61.57 5.39 -33.53
CA LEU A 606 60.75 5.39 -32.32
C LEU A 606 59.30 5.78 -32.61
N ILE A 607 59.11 6.85 -33.37
CA ILE A 607 57.78 7.36 -33.74
C ILE A 607 56.97 6.37 -34.56
N SER A 608 57.63 5.65 -35.48
CA SER A 608 56.95 4.69 -36.36
C SER A 608 56.66 3.36 -35.66
N ILE A 609 57.56 2.87 -34.81
CA ILE A 609 57.50 1.49 -34.30
C ILE A 609 56.96 1.41 -32.88
N ALA A 610 57.22 2.40 -32.01
CA ALA A 610 56.79 2.32 -30.62
C ALA A 610 55.26 2.21 -30.46
N PRO A 611 54.43 3.01 -31.17
CA PRO A 611 52.97 2.87 -31.08
C PRO A 611 52.47 1.55 -31.65
N ILE A 612 53.10 1.05 -32.72
CA ILE A 612 52.70 -0.19 -33.41
C ILE A 612 53.00 -1.41 -32.54
N VAL A 613 54.20 -1.48 -31.96
CA VAL A 613 54.63 -2.62 -31.14
C VAL A 613 53.93 -2.59 -29.78
N ALA A 614 53.78 -1.42 -29.15
CA ALA A 614 53.01 -1.30 -27.90
C ALA A 614 51.54 -1.71 -28.10
N PHE A 615 50.90 -1.26 -29.19
CA PHE A 615 49.53 -1.65 -29.54
C PHE A 615 49.39 -3.14 -29.87
N ASN A 616 50.37 -3.73 -30.57
CA ASN A 616 50.37 -5.15 -30.89
C ASN A 616 50.60 -6.02 -29.65
N ILE A 617 51.47 -5.61 -28.72
CA ILE A 617 51.68 -6.28 -27.42
C ILE A 617 50.43 -6.19 -26.53
N ALA A 618 49.69 -5.08 -26.59
CA ALA A 618 48.41 -4.94 -25.91
C ALA A 618 47.32 -5.86 -26.50
N ASN A 619 47.44 -6.28 -27.77
CA ASN A 619 46.43 -7.04 -28.50
C ASN A 619 46.81 -8.50 -28.83
N SER A 620 48.04 -8.96 -28.58
CA SER A 620 48.42 -10.36 -28.81
C SER A 620 47.79 -11.25 -27.74
N LEU A 621 46.61 -11.78 -28.03
CA LEU A 621 45.96 -12.87 -27.29
C LEU A 621 46.72 -14.18 -27.58
N ASP A 622 47.81 -14.44 -26.87
CA ASP A 622 48.36 -15.80 -26.84
C ASP A 622 47.50 -16.71 -25.95
N ARG A 623 47.28 -17.94 -26.44
CA ARG A 623 46.31 -18.92 -25.93
C ARG A 623 46.54 -19.39 -24.48
N ASP A 624 47.64 -18.98 -23.84
CA ASP A 624 48.12 -19.53 -22.57
C ASP A 624 48.04 -18.57 -21.37
N GLY A 625 47.27 -17.47 -21.46
CA GLY A 625 46.83 -16.73 -20.27
C GLY A 625 47.90 -15.90 -19.53
N THR A 626 49.08 -15.70 -20.11
CA THR A 626 50.06 -14.71 -19.64
C THR A 626 49.93 -13.43 -20.45
N SER A 627 48.91 -12.67 -20.12
CA SER A 627 48.50 -11.39 -20.69
C SER A 627 49.56 -10.30 -20.91
N GLY A 628 49.28 -9.40 -21.87
CA GLY A 628 49.63 -7.98 -21.76
C GLY A 628 48.79 -7.32 -20.64
N ALA A 629 49.45 -6.64 -19.71
CA ALA A 629 48.91 -6.32 -18.39
C ALA A 629 47.58 -5.53 -18.37
N LEU A 630 47.35 -4.61 -19.32
CA LEU A 630 46.12 -3.81 -19.39
C LEU A 630 44.86 -4.65 -19.74
N GLY A 631 45.00 -5.63 -20.63
CA GLY A 631 43.91 -6.55 -20.98
C GLY A 631 43.55 -7.52 -19.85
N LYS A 632 44.54 -7.92 -19.03
CA LYS A 632 44.32 -8.76 -17.85
C LYS A 632 43.63 -8.01 -16.73
N GLU A 633 44.02 -6.77 -16.46
CA GLU A 633 43.38 -6.00 -15.39
C GLU A 633 41.91 -5.69 -15.72
N ILE A 634 41.59 -5.42 -16.98
CA ILE A 634 40.20 -5.28 -17.43
C ILE A 634 39.45 -6.62 -17.27
N TYR A 635 40.07 -7.74 -17.65
CA TYR A 635 39.50 -9.07 -17.51
C TYR A 635 39.25 -9.46 -16.04
N GLU A 636 40.22 -9.22 -15.16
CA GLU A 636 40.15 -9.52 -13.72
C GLU A 636 39.17 -8.58 -12.99
N ALA A 637 39.09 -7.30 -13.39
CA ALA A 637 38.07 -6.37 -12.90
C ALA A 637 36.66 -6.82 -13.32
N ALA A 638 36.50 -7.29 -14.56
CA ALA A 638 35.25 -7.84 -15.06
C ALA A 638 34.88 -9.17 -14.38
N GLU A 639 35.83 -10.09 -14.16
CA GLU A 639 35.62 -11.33 -13.39
C GLU A 639 35.25 -11.05 -11.93
N SER A 640 35.89 -10.07 -11.28
CA SER A 640 35.59 -9.66 -9.90
C SER A 640 34.18 -9.08 -9.75
N LEU A 641 33.68 -8.36 -10.77
CA LEU A 641 32.29 -7.90 -10.84
C LEU A 641 31.32 -9.05 -11.14
N ALA A 642 31.74 -9.99 -12.00
CA ALA A 642 30.95 -11.17 -12.37
C ALA A 642 30.80 -12.21 -11.25
N ALA A 643 31.77 -12.32 -10.34
CA ALA A 643 31.72 -13.24 -9.21
C ALA A 643 30.55 -12.98 -8.24
N LYS A 644 29.90 -11.81 -8.34
CA LYS A 644 28.67 -11.49 -7.60
C LYS A 644 27.38 -12.01 -8.26
N ASN A 645 27.45 -12.49 -9.50
CA ASN A 645 26.29 -13.02 -10.24
C ASN A 645 26.73 -14.12 -11.23
N THR A 646 26.46 -15.38 -10.88
CA THR A 646 26.94 -16.62 -11.54
C THR A 646 26.70 -16.71 -13.06
N PRO A 647 25.57 -16.23 -13.62
CA PRO A 647 25.31 -16.24 -15.06
C PRO A 647 26.21 -15.26 -15.84
N SER A 648 26.54 -14.11 -15.25
CA SER A 648 27.37 -13.06 -15.85
C SER A 648 28.81 -13.53 -16.05
N ALA A 649 29.30 -14.42 -15.18
CA ALA A 649 30.68 -14.91 -15.18
C ALA A 649 31.02 -15.82 -16.38
N ALA A 650 30.11 -16.71 -16.78
CA ALA A 650 30.33 -17.61 -17.93
C ALA A 650 30.42 -16.84 -19.26
N ILE A 651 29.80 -15.67 -19.32
CA ILE A 651 29.57 -14.92 -20.55
C ILE A 651 30.57 -13.75 -20.69
N ILE A 652 30.98 -13.10 -19.59
CA ILE A 652 32.18 -12.24 -19.55
C ILE A 652 33.41 -13.06 -19.99
N LYS A 653 33.50 -14.31 -19.54
CA LYS A 653 34.50 -15.27 -20.04
C LYS A 653 34.42 -15.53 -21.54
N ALA A 654 33.24 -15.45 -22.16
CA ALA A 654 33.07 -15.66 -23.60
C ALA A 654 33.38 -14.40 -24.44
N LEU A 655 33.11 -13.21 -23.91
CA LEU A 655 33.41 -11.91 -24.54
C LEU A 655 34.90 -11.65 -24.67
N PHE A 656 35.68 -11.93 -23.62
CA PHE A 656 37.12 -11.67 -23.59
C PHE A 656 37.98 -12.84 -24.10
N LYS A 657 37.38 -14.00 -24.38
CA LYS A 657 38.07 -15.18 -24.93
C LYS A 657 38.07 -15.22 -26.47
N LYS A 658 37.25 -14.38 -27.11
CA LYS A 658 37.25 -14.12 -28.56
C LYS A 658 37.92 -12.80 -28.83
#